data_AF-A0A381RGG0-F1
#
_entry.id   AF-A0A381RGG0-F1
#
_cell.length_a   1.000
_cell.length_b   1.000
_cell.length_c   1.000
_cell.angle_alpha   90.00
_cell.angle_beta   90.00
_cell.angle_gamma   90.00
#
_symmetry.space_group_name_H-M   'P 1'
#
loop_
_entity.id
_entity.type
_entity.pdbx_description
1 polymer ?
#
loop_
_entity_poly.entity_id
_entity_poly.type
_entity_poly.pdbx_seq_one_letter_code
_entity_poly.pdbx_strand_id
1 'polypeptide(L)'
;MSPRKHKAVLAVTDGLGFNRSRAREIVDETWDQLDSADRQQLESAARRTNRGAAWGRNLLYPVSVESIAPGITTSDAIEWISDIQDAKESLNQDLFERVYTLVESIADSQRYVPWASGARNLNALRNENLSLPTSASGMWVGFENLEPTIQGNSETGHQQIGNNSLASQLPLEITNSIDSGSFFENSALNTVISNAKERSTKINFCFLLSGVRGNDGRVHSAWNHLEAFLELVFERYKLPVKQVQMQAILDGRDSGIHSSITKEQDSGDFLGRLQNLLDIYDANESLAWVIGRSTAMDRDYRESAAKTDFDLLTGKAMHTVSSFDEVREIISESHSNGRTDQDISPISLMRTDGTKPVLSKGDAFINLNFRSDRQRSKIGFLAGARSLLKFEGESRGRTWDGSWIEHNLNLDICTIAEYHPDFETKYKVTVAFPTKPHPDNFLALWPDTVGSDEYTLIAESVKSSHMGYFFRGRREEPVPQAKEIRLITASHGQEDGVQSDTDFYLHPAMRTREITADVLKAIESGTSRLICCNLAAPDMVGHLLPRRYEEAKVAYRAAADALVEIAVASRKFGLHMLITSDHGNIEDDTSAHSAHDVLTTVIQADGKKFHAAISVFQARLFDIGPTLFELMGINQHERKVPVENEDFSGRPLIKFGQSCH
;
A
#
# COMPACT_ATOMS: atom_id res chain seq x y z
N MET A 1 -28.17 -7.42 35.11
CA MET A 1 -27.97 -8.22 33.87
C MET A 1 -26.62 -7.82 33.31
N SER A 2 -25.70 -8.76 33.12
CA SER A 2 -24.44 -8.48 32.40
C SER A 2 -24.80 -7.96 31.00
N PRO A 3 -24.23 -6.86 30.50
CA PRO A 3 -24.49 -6.40 29.15
C PRO A 3 -24.20 -7.54 28.17
N ARG A 4 -25.13 -7.80 27.25
CA ARG A 4 -25.04 -8.93 26.31
C ARG A 4 -23.81 -8.69 25.42
N LYS A 5 -22.80 -9.55 25.55
CA LYS A 5 -21.59 -9.49 24.73
C LYS A 5 -21.93 -9.86 23.27
N HIS A 6 -21.92 -8.90 22.34
CA HIS A 6 -22.20 -9.09 20.89
C HIS A 6 -20.97 -9.49 20.07
N LYS A 7 -21.03 -10.54 19.26
CA LYS A 7 -19.88 -11.04 18.49
C LYS A 7 -19.86 -10.47 17.07
N ALA A 8 -18.69 -10.41 16.45
CA ALA A 8 -18.51 -9.86 15.11
C ALA A 8 -17.69 -10.77 14.18
N VAL A 9 -17.97 -10.68 12.88
CA VAL A 9 -17.14 -11.21 11.80
C VAL A 9 -16.63 -10.05 10.94
N LEU A 10 -15.33 -10.03 10.66
CA LEU A 10 -14.72 -9.15 9.65
C LEU A 10 -14.29 -10.01 8.47
N ALA A 11 -14.88 -9.78 7.30
CA ALA A 11 -14.42 -10.37 6.05
C ALA A 11 -13.72 -9.29 5.21
N VAL A 12 -12.43 -9.49 4.94
CA VAL A 12 -11.62 -8.63 4.08
C VAL A 12 -11.43 -9.34 2.74
N THR A 13 -11.91 -8.76 1.66
CA THR A 13 -11.53 -9.19 0.31
C THR A 13 -10.27 -8.46 -0.10
N ASP A 14 -9.29 -9.17 -0.65
CA ASP A 14 -8.10 -8.53 -1.19
C ASP A 14 -8.39 -8.02 -2.61
N GLY A 15 -8.08 -6.76 -2.92
CA GLY A 15 -8.15 -6.23 -4.28
C GLY A 15 -9.55 -6.09 -4.92
N LEU A 16 -10.56 -5.67 -4.15
CA LEU A 16 -11.94 -5.46 -4.61
C LEU A 16 -12.36 -3.98 -4.42
N GLY A 17 -12.03 -3.16 -5.42
CA GLY A 17 -12.46 -1.76 -5.51
C GLY A 17 -13.70 -1.58 -6.38
N PHE A 18 -14.06 -0.33 -6.66
CA PHE A 18 -15.04 0.01 -7.69
C PHE A 18 -14.65 1.30 -8.44
N ASN A 19 -14.76 1.27 -9.77
CA ASN A 19 -14.36 2.38 -10.62
C ASN A 19 -15.57 3.23 -11.01
N ARG A 20 -15.72 4.41 -10.40
CA ARG A 20 -16.85 5.33 -10.64
C ARG A 20 -16.96 5.81 -12.09
N SER A 21 -15.81 6.08 -12.72
CA SER A 21 -15.77 6.55 -14.11
C SER A 21 -16.24 5.44 -15.04
N ARG A 22 -15.70 4.22 -14.88
CA ARG A 22 -16.12 3.06 -15.67
C ARG A 22 -17.58 2.68 -15.43
N ALA A 23 -18.03 2.71 -14.17
CA ALA A 23 -19.43 2.47 -13.82
C ALA A 23 -20.37 3.46 -14.52
N ARG A 24 -20.00 4.74 -14.60
CA ARG A 24 -20.77 5.76 -15.34
C ARG A 24 -20.80 5.49 -16.84
N GLU A 25 -19.65 5.15 -17.44
CA GLU A 25 -19.55 4.79 -18.86
C GLU A 25 -20.49 3.63 -19.22
N ILE A 26 -20.53 2.58 -18.40
CA ILE A 26 -21.43 1.43 -18.58
C ILE A 26 -22.90 1.86 -18.46
N VAL A 27 -23.23 2.69 -17.47
CA VAL A 27 -24.61 3.17 -17.25
C VAL A 27 -25.09 4.03 -18.41
N ASP A 28 -24.25 4.94 -18.92
CA ASP A 28 -24.60 5.79 -20.05
C ASP A 28 -24.78 4.96 -21.33
N GLU A 29 -23.88 4.01 -21.62
CA GLU A 29 -24.02 3.11 -22.76
C GLU A 29 -25.26 2.20 -22.63
N THR A 30 -25.55 1.70 -21.42
CA THR A 30 -26.77 0.92 -21.14
C THR A 30 -28.01 1.76 -21.43
N TRP A 31 -28.05 2.99 -20.92
CA TRP A 31 -29.18 3.89 -21.12
C TRP A 31 -29.44 4.13 -22.61
N ASP A 32 -28.37 4.29 -23.40
CA ASP A 32 -28.47 4.54 -24.84
C ASP A 32 -28.90 3.31 -25.65
N GLN A 33 -28.69 2.10 -25.13
CA GLN A 33 -29.13 0.84 -25.75
C GLN A 33 -30.52 0.38 -25.32
N LEU A 34 -31.08 0.89 -24.21
CA LEU A 34 -32.45 0.57 -23.79
C LEU A 34 -33.49 1.02 -24.82
N ASP A 35 -34.54 0.25 -25.02
CA ASP A 35 -35.66 0.71 -25.84
C ASP A 35 -36.42 1.87 -25.17
N SER A 36 -37.24 2.59 -25.95
CA SER A 36 -37.97 3.75 -25.43
C SER A 36 -38.99 3.39 -24.34
N ALA A 37 -39.56 2.19 -24.37
CA ALA A 37 -40.58 1.77 -23.41
C ALA A 37 -39.96 1.44 -22.04
N ASP A 38 -38.81 0.78 -22.04
CA ASP A 38 -38.04 0.47 -20.84
C ASP A 38 -37.47 1.76 -20.22
N ARG A 39 -36.94 2.70 -21.02
CA ARG A 39 -36.54 4.04 -20.53
C ARG A 39 -37.71 4.79 -19.88
N GLN A 40 -38.89 4.82 -20.51
CA GLN A 40 -40.07 5.47 -19.95
C GLN A 40 -40.51 4.85 -18.63
N GLN A 41 -40.39 3.54 -18.47
CA GLN A 41 -40.69 2.86 -17.20
C GLN A 41 -39.69 3.24 -16.10
N LEU A 42 -38.38 3.29 -16.40
CA LEU A 42 -37.37 3.75 -15.44
C LEU A 42 -37.55 5.22 -15.05
N GLU A 43 -37.85 6.09 -16.01
CA GLU A 43 -38.18 7.50 -15.72
C GLU A 43 -39.45 7.64 -14.87
N SER A 44 -40.47 6.81 -15.15
CA SER A 44 -41.71 6.79 -14.38
C SER A 44 -41.47 6.33 -12.94
N ALA A 45 -40.65 5.31 -12.74
CA ALA A 45 -40.23 4.85 -11.42
C ALA A 45 -39.50 5.97 -10.65
N ALA A 46 -38.54 6.66 -11.28
CA ALA A 46 -37.84 7.79 -10.67
C ALA A 46 -38.78 8.96 -10.29
N ARG A 47 -39.78 9.27 -11.12
CA ARG A 47 -40.77 10.32 -10.81
C ARG A 47 -41.62 10.00 -9.57
N ARG A 48 -41.80 8.71 -9.21
CA ARG A 48 -42.58 8.31 -8.03
C ARG A 48 -41.86 8.61 -6.71
N THR A 49 -40.54 8.74 -6.73
CA THR A 49 -39.72 9.09 -5.56
C THR A 49 -39.41 10.58 -5.51
N ASN A 50 -40.26 11.42 -6.15
CA ASN A 50 -40.06 12.88 -6.29
C ASN A 50 -38.75 13.29 -6.97
N ARG A 51 -38.08 12.38 -7.69
CA ARG A 51 -36.89 12.66 -8.47
C ARG A 51 -37.24 12.95 -9.94
N GLY A 52 -36.39 13.72 -10.61
CA GLY A 52 -36.58 14.04 -12.03
C GLY A 52 -36.37 12.85 -12.95
N ALA A 53 -36.86 12.90 -14.19
CA ALA A 53 -36.73 11.80 -15.17
C ALA A 53 -35.27 11.35 -15.40
N ALA A 54 -34.33 12.30 -15.35
CA ALA A 54 -32.89 12.03 -15.50
C ALA A 54 -32.34 11.03 -14.46
N TRP A 55 -32.99 10.90 -13.29
CA TRP A 55 -32.63 9.92 -12.26
C TRP A 55 -32.88 8.47 -12.68
N GLY A 56 -33.62 8.20 -13.76
CA GLY A 56 -33.81 6.84 -14.26
C GLY A 56 -32.48 6.09 -14.51
N ARG A 57 -31.40 6.82 -14.84
CA ARG A 57 -30.04 6.24 -14.98
C ARG A 57 -29.49 5.67 -13.67
N ASN A 58 -29.81 6.27 -12.53
CA ASN A 58 -29.34 5.79 -11.23
C ASN A 58 -29.91 4.40 -10.89
N LEU A 59 -31.03 4.02 -11.50
CA LEU A 59 -31.63 2.69 -11.34
C LEU A 59 -30.84 1.59 -12.06
N LEU A 60 -29.90 1.95 -12.94
CA LEU A 60 -29.05 1.01 -13.68
C LEU A 60 -27.85 0.52 -12.88
N TYR A 61 -27.45 1.22 -11.81
CA TYR A 61 -26.34 0.80 -10.94
C TYR A 61 -26.73 -0.45 -10.14
N PRO A 62 -26.05 -1.61 -10.30
CA PRO A 62 -26.33 -2.80 -9.51
C PRO A 62 -26.21 -2.58 -8.00
N VAL A 63 -25.22 -1.80 -7.57
CA VAL A 63 -25.05 -1.38 -6.18
C VAL A 63 -25.29 0.13 -6.09
N SER A 64 -26.33 0.52 -5.36
CA SER A 64 -26.84 1.91 -5.39
C SER A 64 -25.81 2.93 -4.89
N VAL A 65 -24.97 2.55 -3.93
CA VAL A 65 -23.90 3.40 -3.39
C VAL A 65 -22.84 3.79 -4.42
N GLU A 66 -22.61 3.00 -5.46
CA GLU A 66 -21.62 3.29 -6.50
C GLU A 66 -22.02 4.51 -7.34
N SER A 67 -23.30 4.88 -7.34
CA SER A 67 -23.82 6.10 -7.99
C SER A 67 -23.57 7.40 -7.21
N ILE A 68 -23.24 7.29 -5.93
CA ILE A 68 -23.14 8.43 -5.01
C ILE A 68 -21.82 9.17 -5.18
N ALA A 69 -21.85 10.47 -5.43
CA ALA A 69 -20.63 11.27 -5.62
C ALA A 69 -19.79 11.38 -4.33
N PRO A 70 -18.44 11.45 -4.44
CA PRO A 70 -17.57 11.72 -3.29
C PRO A 70 -17.90 13.06 -2.61
N GLY A 71 -17.68 13.15 -1.29
CA GLY A 71 -17.83 14.39 -0.52
C GLY A 71 -19.28 14.79 -0.17
N ILE A 72 -20.27 13.99 -0.55
CA ILE A 72 -21.67 14.19 -0.17
C ILE A 72 -21.87 14.00 1.35
N THR A 73 -22.87 14.69 1.92
CA THR A 73 -23.25 14.45 3.31
C THR A 73 -23.89 13.08 3.47
N THR A 74 -23.72 12.46 4.64
CA THR A 74 -24.34 11.16 4.95
C THR A 74 -25.85 11.21 4.87
N SER A 75 -26.49 12.30 5.30
CA SER A 75 -27.94 12.45 5.24
C SER A 75 -28.44 12.41 3.79
N ASP A 76 -27.82 13.20 2.91
CA ASP A 76 -28.22 13.27 1.49
C ASP A 76 -27.97 11.93 0.78
N ALA A 77 -26.83 11.29 1.05
CA ALA A 77 -26.52 9.99 0.46
C ALA A 77 -27.52 8.90 0.85
N ILE A 78 -27.91 8.85 2.13
CA ILE A 78 -28.90 7.88 2.62
C ILE A 78 -30.27 8.13 2.00
N GLU A 79 -30.70 9.39 1.91
CA GLU A 79 -31.95 9.75 1.22
C GLU A 79 -31.91 9.32 -0.25
N TRP A 80 -30.80 9.59 -0.94
CA TRP A 80 -30.65 9.25 -2.36
C TRP A 80 -30.65 7.74 -2.60
N ILE A 81 -29.96 6.99 -1.75
CA ILE A 81 -29.95 5.53 -1.82
C ILE A 81 -31.35 4.98 -1.55
N SER A 82 -32.08 5.54 -0.58
CA SER A 82 -33.46 5.15 -0.29
C SER A 82 -34.36 5.38 -1.51
N ASP A 83 -34.29 6.56 -2.13
CA ASP A 83 -35.09 6.87 -3.31
C ASP A 83 -34.76 5.97 -4.52
N ILE A 84 -33.49 5.58 -4.68
CA ILE A 84 -33.09 4.61 -5.71
C ILE A 84 -33.71 3.24 -5.42
N GLN A 85 -33.68 2.80 -4.16
CA GLN A 85 -34.23 1.50 -3.74
C GLN A 85 -35.75 1.47 -3.91
N ASP A 86 -36.47 2.48 -3.42
CA ASP A 86 -37.93 2.60 -3.55
C ASP A 86 -38.35 2.64 -5.03
N ALA A 87 -37.60 3.32 -5.89
CA ALA A 87 -37.87 3.33 -7.32
C ALA A 87 -37.64 1.95 -7.95
N LYS A 88 -36.58 1.22 -7.56
CA LYS A 88 -36.31 -0.14 -8.04
C LYS A 88 -37.40 -1.14 -7.64
N GLU A 89 -37.95 -1.03 -6.43
CA GLU A 89 -39.06 -1.89 -5.96
C GLU A 89 -40.33 -1.75 -6.81
N SER A 90 -40.49 -0.60 -7.49
CA SER A 90 -41.64 -0.37 -8.37
C SER A 90 -41.50 -1.00 -9.77
N LEU A 91 -40.33 -1.52 -10.12
CA LEU A 91 -40.06 -2.17 -11.40
C LEU A 91 -40.63 -3.60 -11.38
N ASN A 92 -41.25 -4.02 -12.49
CA ASN A 92 -41.64 -5.42 -12.63
C ASN A 92 -40.41 -6.31 -12.90
N GLN A 93 -40.53 -7.60 -12.58
CA GLN A 93 -39.42 -8.56 -12.70
C GLN A 93 -38.87 -8.64 -14.13
N ASP A 94 -39.75 -8.61 -15.15
CA ASP A 94 -39.31 -8.76 -16.54
C ASP A 94 -38.44 -7.57 -16.99
N LEU A 95 -38.80 -6.34 -16.60
CA LEU A 95 -38.02 -5.14 -16.85
C LEU A 95 -36.69 -5.20 -16.08
N PHE A 96 -36.74 -5.59 -14.81
CA PHE A 96 -35.54 -5.76 -13.99
C PHE A 96 -34.55 -6.72 -14.66
N GLU A 97 -35.00 -7.91 -15.07
CA GLU A 97 -34.15 -8.89 -15.74
C GLU A 97 -33.55 -8.36 -17.04
N ARG A 98 -34.36 -7.73 -17.92
CA ARG A 98 -33.85 -7.15 -19.17
C ARG A 98 -32.78 -6.09 -18.92
N VAL A 99 -33.04 -5.17 -17.99
CA VAL A 99 -32.13 -4.06 -17.68
C VAL A 99 -30.81 -4.58 -17.12
N TYR A 100 -30.84 -5.45 -16.11
CA TYR A 100 -29.62 -5.90 -15.46
C TYR A 100 -28.82 -6.88 -16.30
N THR A 101 -29.47 -7.69 -17.15
CA THR A 101 -28.75 -8.48 -18.17
C THR A 101 -28.05 -7.58 -19.20
N LEU A 102 -28.65 -6.45 -19.59
CA LEU A 102 -27.99 -5.49 -20.48
C LEU A 102 -26.80 -4.80 -19.80
N VAL A 103 -26.96 -4.37 -18.54
CA VAL A 103 -25.86 -3.79 -17.73
C VAL A 103 -24.70 -4.78 -17.63
N GLU A 104 -24.97 -6.05 -17.32
CA GLU A 104 -23.94 -7.10 -17.24
C GLU A 104 -23.25 -7.32 -18.58
N SER A 105 -24.00 -7.33 -19.68
CA SER A 105 -23.44 -7.50 -21.03
C SER A 105 -22.53 -6.34 -21.44
N ILE A 106 -22.89 -5.09 -21.11
CA ILE A 106 -22.08 -3.91 -21.43
C ILE A 106 -20.88 -3.82 -20.48
N ALA A 107 -21.06 -4.17 -19.21
CA ALA A 107 -19.93 -4.32 -18.29
C ALA A 107 -18.92 -5.35 -18.81
N ASP A 108 -19.40 -6.46 -19.38
CA ASP A 108 -18.51 -7.49 -19.96
C ASP A 108 -17.78 -7.00 -21.21
N SER A 109 -18.45 -6.26 -22.11
CA SER A 109 -17.79 -5.67 -23.28
C SER A 109 -16.74 -4.62 -22.90
N GLN A 110 -16.99 -3.88 -21.81
CA GLN A 110 -16.04 -2.94 -21.23
C GLN A 110 -15.09 -3.59 -20.21
N ARG A 111 -15.15 -4.91 -20.01
CA ARG A 111 -14.23 -5.67 -19.15
C ARG A 111 -14.21 -5.23 -17.68
N TYR A 112 -15.35 -4.76 -17.17
CA TYR A 112 -15.54 -4.38 -15.77
C TYR A 112 -16.04 -5.57 -14.94
N VAL A 113 -15.09 -6.31 -14.36
CA VAL A 113 -15.33 -7.58 -13.65
C VAL A 113 -16.46 -7.51 -12.60
N PRO A 114 -16.56 -6.47 -11.73
CA PRO A 114 -17.54 -6.47 -10.65
C PRO A 114 -18.98 -6.66 -11.13
N TRP A 115 -19.35 -6.03 -12.25
CA TRP A 115 -20.70 -6.16 -12.82
C TRP A 115 -20.78 -7.29 -13.85
N ALA A 116 -19.75 -7.48 -14.68
CA ALA A 116 -19.71 -8.55 -15.69
C ALA A 116 -19.72 -9.97 -15.08
N SER A 117 -19.32 -10.10 -13.82
CA SER A 117 -19.38 -11.36 -13.07
C SER A 117 -20.81 -11.85 -12.86
N GLY A 118 -21.82 -10.98 -12.89
CA GLY A 118 -23.22 -11.36 -12.60
C GLY A 118 -23.45 -11.79 -11.14
N ALA A 119 -22.60 -11.37 -10.21
CA ALA A 119 -22.72 -11.66 -8.78
C ALA A 119 -23.84 -10.82 -8.10
N ARG A 120 -25.07 -10.97 -8.59
CA ARG A 120 -26.25 -10.21 -8.13
C ARG A 120 -26.57 -10.43 -6.65
N ASN A 121 -26.19 -11.57 -6.08
CA ASN A 121 -26.34 -11.89 -4.66
C ASN A 121 -25.54 -10.94 -3.74
N LEU A 122 -24.28 -10.63 -4.08
CA LEU A 122 -23.49 -9.65 -3.34
C LEU A 122 -24.05 -8.24 -3.52
N ASN A 123 -24.53 -7.91 -4.72
CA ASN A 123 -25.17 -6.62 -4.99
C ASN A 123 -26.42 -6.42 -4.12
N ALA A 124 -27.27 -7.45 -4.03
CA ALA A 124 -28.44 -7.46 -3.16
C ALA A 124 -28.03 -7.30 -1.68
N LEU A 125 -27.05 -8.09 -1.21
CA LEU A 125 -26.55 -8.01 0.16
C LEU A 125 -26.05 -6.59 0.50
N ARG A 126 -25.33 -5.92 -0.41
CA ARG A 126 -24.88 -4.54 -0.22
C ARG A 126 -26.04 -3.56 -0.16
N ASN A 127 -27.02 -3.65 -1.07
CA ASN A 127 -28.19 -2.76 -1.06
C ASN A 127 -29.10 -2.97 0.17
N GLU A 128 -29.19 -4.19 0.69
CA GLU A 128 -29.97 -4.52 1.90
C GLU A 128 -29.37 -3.97 3.19
N ASN A 129 -28.10 -3.59 3.20
CA ASN A 129 -27.37 -3.18 4.39
C ASN A 129 -26.75 -1.78 4.21
N LEU A 130 -26.12 -1.25 5.26
CA LEU A 130 -25.37 0.00 5.15
C LEU A 130 -24.04 -0.29 4.43
N SER A 131 -23.92 0.17 3.19
CA SER A 131 -22.66 0.14 2.42
C SER A 131 -22.14 1.57 2.21
N LEU A 132 -20.85 1.76 2.45
CA LEU A 132 -20.14 3.04 2.37
C LEU A 132 -18.96 2.92 1.41
N PRO A 133 -18.68 3.93 0.57
CA PRO A 133 -17.37 4.09 -0.05
C PRO A 133 -16.31 4.25 1.02
N THR A 134 -15.17 3.59 0.84
CA THR A 134 -14.07 3.59 1.79
C THR A 134 -12.78 3.90 1.07
N SER A 135 -12.06 4.93 1.53
CA SER A 135 -10.79 5.33 0.93
C SER A 135 -9.69 4.34 1.27
N ALA A 136 -9.04 3.83 0.22
CA ALA A 136 -8.03 2.77 0.29
C ALA A 136 -6.76 3.10 -0.51
N SER A 137 -6.47 4.40 -0.69
CA SER A 137 -5.30 4.89 -1.43
C SER A 137 -4.76 6.20 -0.86
N GLY A 138 -3.53 6.56 -1.24
CA GLY A 138 -2.85 7.81 -0.89
C GLY A 138 -2.68 8.04 0.61
N MET A 139 -2.98 9.27 1.04
CA MET A 139 -2.92 9.67 2.45
C MET A 139 -3.78 8.79 3.36
N TRP A 140 -4.89 8.25 2.85
CA TRP A 140 -5.80 7.41 3.64
C TRP A 140 -5.25 6.02 3.96
N VAL A 141 -4.18 5.60 3.27
CA VAL A 141 -3.44 4.35 3.57
C VAL A 141 -2.02 4.56 4.04
N GLY A 142 -1.70 5.79 4.46
CA GLY A 142 -0.46 6.13 5.14
C GLY A 142 0.67 6.54 4.19
N PHE A 143 0.37 6.90 2.95
CA PHE A 143 1.32 7.56 2.05
C PHE A 143 1.19 9.09 2.13
N GLU A 144 2.09 9.82 1.50
CA GLU A 144 1.98 11.28 1.37
C GLU A 144 0.82 11.71 0.46
N ASN A 145 0.36 12.94 0.65
CA ASN A 145 -0.69 13.55 -0.15
C ASN A 145 -0.07 14.07 -1.46
N LEU A 146 0.01 13.19 -2.46
CA LEU A 146 0.71 13.42 -3.72
C LEU A 146 -0.21 13.18 -4.91
N GLU A 147 0.11 13.82 -6.03
CA GLU A 147 -0.56 13.63 -7.32
C GLU A 147 0.38 13.02 -8.37
N PRO A 148 -0.03 11.96 -9.08
CA PRO A 148 -1.27 11.20 -8.86
C PRO A 148 -1.24 10.44 -7.52
N THR A 149 -2.42 10.15 -6.98
CA THR A 149 -2.59 9.38 -5.73
C THR A 149 -1.87 8.04 -5.79
N ILE A 150 -1.10 7.72 -4.76
CA ILE A 150 -0.44 6.42 -4.63
C ILE A 150 -1.49 5.34 -4.34
N GLN A 151 -1.55 4.31 -5.18
CA GLN A 151 -2.44 3.15 -4.97
C GLN A 151 -2.17 2.43 -3.63
N GLY A 152 -3.24 1.92 -3.01
CA GLY A 152 -3.12 1.02 -1.88
C GLY A 152 -2.59 -0.35 -2.29
N ASN A 153 -2.23 -1.17 -1.30
CA ASN A 153 -1.85 -2.57 -1.47
C ASN A 153 -2.18 -3.35 -0.19
N SER A 154 -2.04 -4.66 -0.23
CA SER A 154 -2.47 -5.52 0.88
C SER A 154 -1.74 -5.23 2.20
N GLU A 155 -0.46 -4.83 2.17
CA GLU A 155 0.30 -4.46 3.37
C GLU A 155 -0.31 -3.21 4.03
N THR A 156 -0.47 -2.14 3.24
CA THR A 156 -1.01 -0.86 3.72
C THR A 156 -2.46 -0.97 4.16
N GLY A 157 -3.29 -1.69 3.39
CA GLY A 157 -4.72 -1.82 3.69
C GLY A 157 -4.98 -2.65 4.94
N HIS A 158 -4.35 -3.82 5.10
CA HIS A 158 -4.47 -4.61 6.33
C HIS A 158 -3.90 -3.88 7.54
N GLN A 159 -2.82 -3.10 7.36
CA GLN A 159 -2.29 -2.24 8.41
C GLN A 159 -3.33 -1.18 8.82
N GLN A 160 -3.99 -0.49 7.89
CA GLN A 160 -5.02 0.49 8.26
C GLN A 160 -6.22 -0.17 8.95
N ILE A 161 -6.74 -1.28 8.42
CA ILE A 161 -7.88 -2.00 9.00
C ILE A 161 -7.57 -2.43 10.44
N GLY A 162 -6.33 -2.83 10.71
CA GLY A 162 -5.83 -3.21 12.03
C GLY A 162 -5.69 -2.07 13.04
N ASN A 163 -5.69 -0.80 12.61
CA ASN A 163 -5.42 0.36 13.46
C ASN A 163 -6.67 1.23 13.68
N ASN A 164 -6.76 1.86 14.85
CA ASN A 164 -7.83 2.83 15.16
C ASN A 164 -7.47 4.26 14.76
N SER A 165 -6.32 4.46 14.10
CA SER A 165 -5.84 5.72 13.56
C SER A 165 -5.05 5.46 12.30
N LEU A 166 -4.75 6.51 11.53
CA LEU A 166 -3.84 6.41 10.40
C LEU A 166 -2.51 5.78 10.84
N ALA A 167 -2.18 4.66 10.22
CA ALA A 167 -0.90 3.99 10.39
C ALA A 167 0.04 4.42 9.26
N SER A 168 0.90 5.39 9.53
CA SER A 168 1.80 5.93 8.51
C SER A 168 2.73 4.85 7.93
N GLN A 169 2.96 4.90 6.62
CA GLN A 169 4.07 4.18 6.00
C GLN A 169 5.36 4.96 6.21
N LEU A 170 6.49 4.26 6.15
CA LEU A 170 7.78 4.87 6.44
C LEU A 170 8.08 6.15 5.61
N PRO A 171 7.73 6.26 4.32
CA PRO A 171 7.92 7.50 3.58
C PRO A 171 7.17 8.68 4.22
N LEU A 172 5.91 8.47 4.60
CA LEU A 172 5.10 9.47 5.30
C LEU A 172 5.61 9.74 6.71
N GLU A 173 6.08 8.73 7.45
CA GLU A 173 6.71 8.93 8.77
C GLU A 173 7.92 9.89 8.66
N ILE A 174 8.78 9.68 7.66
CA ILE A 174 9.93 10.56 7.40
C ILE A 174 9.44 11.94 6.95
N THR A 175 8.47 12.03 6.04
CA THR A 175 7.93 13.31 5.56
C THR A 175 7.30 14.12 6.70
N ASN A 176 6.47 13.50 7.55
CA ASN A 176 5.90 14.16 8.74
C ASN A 176 7.00 14.63 9.71
N SER A 177 8.10 13.87 9.83
CA SER A 177 9.24 14.29 10.66
C SER A 177 9.95 15.52 10.07
N ILE A 178 10.00 15.65 8.74
CA ILE A 178 10.54 16.84 8.05
C ILE A 178 9.63 18.02 8.31
N ASP A 179 8.32 17.86 8.09
CA ASP A 179 7.32 18.92 8.24
C ASP A 179 7.22 19.44 9.69
N SER A 180 7.35 18.55 10.67
CA SER A 180 7.39 18.91 12.10
C SER A 180 8.75 19.44 12.58
N GLY A 181 9.80 19.32 11.75
CA GLY A 181 11.18 19.65 12.11
C GLY A 181 11.92 18.57 12.93
N SER A 182 11.24 17.52 13.40
CA SER A 182 11.86 16.46 14.21
C SER A 182 12.88 15.60 13.43
N PHE A 183 12.83 15.59 12.10
CA PHE A 183 13.86 15.02 11.22
C PHE A 183 15.24 15.60 11.55
N PHE A 184 15.30 16.92 11.74
CA PHE A 184 16.55 17.64 12.00
C PHE A 184 17.10 17.41 13.42
N GLU A 185 16.28 16.84 14.32
CA GLU A 185 16.66 16.45 15.68
C GLU A 185 16.95 14.94 15.80
N ASN A 186 16.85 14.18 14.71
CA ASN A 186 17.04 12.73 14.72
C ASN A 186 18.44 12.36 15.23
N SER A 187 18.49 11.63 16.36
CA SER A 187 19.75 11.37 17.06
C SER A 187 20.75 10.54 16.23
N ALA A 188 20.28 9.63 15.39
CA ALA A 188 21.15 8.80 14.56
C ALA A 188 21.88 9.64 13.51
N LEU A 189 21.11 10.44 12.74
CA LEU A 189 21.66 11.34 11.74
C LEU A 189 22.60 12.36 12.37
N ASN A 190 22.15 13.04 13.43
CA ASN A 190 22.95 14.04 14.12
C ASN A 190 24.24 13.46 14.70
N THR A 191 24.22 12.24 15.25
CA THR A 191 25.44 11.62 15.82
C THR A 191 26.48 11.36 14.74
N VAL A 192 26.09 10.73 13.62
CA VAL A 192 27.03 10.43 12.52
C VAL A 192 27.58 11.70 11.88
N ILE A 193 26.74 12.71 11.66
CA ILE A 193 27.17 13.99 11.09
C ILE A 193 28.10 14.75 12.05
N SER A 194 27.78 14.77 13.35
CA SER A 194 28.63 15.41 14.38
C SER A 194 30.00 14.74 14.46
N ASN A 195 30.04 13.41 14.51
CA ASN A 195 31.28 12.64 14.54
C ASN A 195 32.18 12.95 13.34
N ALA A 196 31.59 12.98 12.13
CA ALA A 196 32.35 13.28 10.91
C ALA A 196 32.87 14.71 10.91
N LYS A 197 32.06 15.67 11.38
CA LYS A 197 32.47 17.08 11.55
C LYS A 197 33.64 17.22 12.51
N GLU A 198 33.56 16.63 13.70
CA GLU A 198 34.60 16.69 14.73
C GLU A 198 35.92 16.05 14.26
N ARG A 199 35.83 14.92 13.53
CA ARG A 199 37.00 14.21 13.01
C ARG A 199 37.52 14.79 11.70
N SER A 200 36.81 15.76 11.10
CA SER A 200 37.10 16.28 9.76
C SER A 200 37.17 15.18 8.68
N THR A 201 36.39 14.09 8.83
CA THR A 201 36.25 13.01 7.85
C THR A 201 35.10 13.29 6.89
N LYS A 202 35.04 12.59 5.75
CA LYS A 202 33.99 12.83 4.75
C LYS A 202 32.63 12.30 5.24
N ILE A 203 31.57 12.98 4.82
CA ILE A 203 30.21 12.47 4.88
C ILE A 203 29.84 12.01 3.47
N ASN A 204 29.71 10.70 3.32
CA ASN A 204 29.29 10.09 2.08
C ASN A 204 27.83 9.69 2.20
N PHE A 205 27.06 9.85 1.14
CA PHE A 205 25.69 9.36 1.12
C PHE A 205 25.27 8.88 -0.25
N CYS A 206 24.24 8.03 -0.30
CA CYS A 206 23.64 7.60 -1.55
C CYS A 206 22.12 7.82 -1.54
N PHE A 207 21.59 8.05 -2.75
CA PHE A 207 20.16 8.29 -2.97
C PHE A 207 19.79 7.86 -4.39
N LEU A 208 18.66 7.17 -4.54
CA LEU A 208 18.05 6.87 -5.84
C LEU A 208 17.31 8.11 -6.36
N LEU A 209 17.76 8.65 -7.48
CA LEU A 209 17.24 9.87 -8.10
C LEU A 209 15.85 9.64 -8.72
N SER A 210 14.83 9.69 -7.88
CA SER A 210 13.42 9.58 -8.22
C SER A 210 12.54 10.05 -7.04
N GLY A 211 11.20 9.99 -7.18
CA GLY A 211 10.25 10.19 -6.08
C GLY A 211 9.86 11.64 -5.78
N VAL A 212 9.64 12.47 -6.81
CA VAL A 212 9.15 13.85 -6.69
C VAL A 212 7.60 13.88 -6.60
N ARG A 213 6.91 12.91 -7.18
CA ARG A 213 5.45 12.74 -7.28
C ARG A 213 5.04 11.32 -6.89
N GLY A 214 3.75 11.01 -6.97
CA GLY A 214 3.25 9.67 -6.59
C GLY A 214 3.67 8.55 -7.55
N ASN A 215 3.83 8.85 -8.84
CA ASN A 215 4.10 7.87 -9.90
C ASN A 215 5.52 7.93 -10.49
N ASP A 216 6.46 8.61 -9.86
CA ASP A 216 7.79 8.85 -10.43
C ASP A 216 8.93 8.22 -9.64
N GLY A 217 8.75 6.96 -9.24
CA GLY A 217 9.81 6.15 -8.62
C GLY A 217 9.92 6.24 -7.10
N ARG A 218 8.87 6.75 -6.43
CA ARG A 218 8.78 6.91 -4.96
C ARG A 218 8.66 5.60 -4.16
N VAL A 219 9.34 4.56 -4.64
CA VAL A 219 9.31 3.18 -4.15
C VAL A 219 10.47 2.89 -3.20
N HIS A 220 11.64 3.47 -3.46
CA HIS A 220 12.84 3.29 -2.62
C HIS A 220 13.36 4.57 -1.98
N SER A 221 13.01 5.71 -2.54
CA SER A 221 13.46 7.04 -2.13
C SER A 221 12.36 8.08 -2.35
N ALA A 222 12.53 9.24 -1.76
CA ALA A 222 11.63 10.37 -1.90
C ALA A 222 12.43 11.66 -1.95
N TRP A 223 12.14 12.52 -2.93
CA TRP A 223 12.95 13.69 -3.22
C TRP A 223 13.05 14.67 -2.06
N ASN A 224 11.95 14.89 -1.33
CA ASN A 224 11.92 15.74 -0.14
C ASN A 224 12.84 15.24 0.99
N HIS A 225 13.14 13.93 1.04
CA HIS A 225 14.10 13.40 2.01
C HIS A 225 15.54 13.79 1.66
N LEU A 226 15.88 13.85 0.36
CA LEU A 226 17.16 14.39 -0.11
C LEU A 226 17.27 15.88 0.24
N GLU A 227 16.23 16.66 -0.06
CA GLU A 227 16.18 18.10 0.24
C GLU A 227 16.41 18.38 1.73
N ALA A 228 15.69 17.67 2.61
CA ALA A 228 15.84 17.80 4.06
C ALA A 228 17.23 17.36 4.55
N PHE A 229 17.80 16.30 3.97
CA PHE A 229 19.16 15.88 4.30
C PHE A 229 20.20 16.93 3.88
N LEU A 230 20.06 17.55 2.71
CA LEU A 230 20.94 18.62 2.24
C LEU A 230 20.83 19.89 3.11
N GLU A 231 19.62 20.27 3.53
CA GLU A 231 19.41 21.34 4.52
C GLU A 231 20.13 21.01 5.84
N LEU A 232 20.01 19.76 6.32
CA LEU A 232 20.65 19.32 7.55
C LEU A 232 22.19 19.50 7.46
N VAL A 233 22.82 19.05 6.37
CA VAL A 233 24.29 19.11 6.24
C VAL A 233 24.82 20.52 5.95
N PHE A 234 24.18 21.28 5.07
CA PHE A 234 24.71 22.57 4.60
C PHE A 234 24.20 23.78 5.37
N GLU A 235 22.93 23.83 5.76
CA GLU A 235 22.38 25.00 6.49
C GLU A 235 22.56 24.86 7.99
N ARG A 236 22.19 23.69 8.54
CA ARG A 236 22.20 23.47 9.99
C ARG A 236 23.58 23.14 10.51
N TYR A 237 24.25 22.16 9.90
CA TYR A 237 25.61 21.78 10.29
C TYR A 237 26.71 22.65 9.66
N LYS A 238 26.42 23.39 8.57
CA LYS A 238 27.38 24.27 7.89
C LYS A 238 28.66 23.56 7.48
N LEU A 239 28.52 22.36 6.94
CA LEU A 239 29.67 21.58 6.49
C LEU A 239 30.26 22.19 5.21
N PRO A 240 31.60 22.19 5.06
CA PRO A 240 32.23 22.55 3.81
C PRO A 240 31.80 21.58 2.70
N VAL A 241 31.48 22.09 1.51
CA VAL A 241 31.09 21.29 0.32
C VAL A 241 32.06 20.12 0.06
N LYS A 242 33.37 20.38 0.15
CA LYS A 242 34.41 19.35 -0.03
C LYS A 242 34.32 18.18 0.95
N GLN A 243 33.64 18.33 2.09
CA GLN A 243 33.47 17.28 3.09
C GLN A 243 32.30 16.34 2.74
N VAL A 244 31.38 16.76 1.88
CA VAL A 244 30.16 16.02 1.54
C VAL A 244 30.30 15.39 0.15
N GLN A 245 30.02 14.09 0.03
CA GLN A 245 30.13 13.32 -1.21
C GLN A 245 28.86 12.49 -1.45
N MET A 246 28.28 12.62 -2.63
CA MET A 246 27.03 11.98 -3.03
C MET A 246 27.28 10.92 -4.10
N GLN A 247 26.72 9.74 -3.89
CA GLN A 247 26.45 8.78 -4.95
C GLN A 247 24.99 8.94 -5.42
N ALA A 248 24.80 9.48 -6.62
CA ALA A 248 23.53 9.48 -7.31
C ALA A 248 23.29 8.12 -7.98
N ILE A 249 22.22 7.43 -7.59
CA ILE A 249 21.81 6.17 -8.20
C ILE A 249 20.69 6.49 -9.19
N LEU A 250 20.83 6.07 -10.45
CA LEU A 250 19.83 6.31 -11.49
C LEU A 250 18.76 5.22 -11.49
N ASP A 251 17.50 5.62 -11.63
CA ASP A 251 16.34 4.74 -11.48
C ASP A 251 16.01 3.96 -12.76
N GLY A 252 15.24 4.52 -13.69
CA GLY A 252 14.88 3.89 -14.96
C GLY A 252 13.95 2.68 -14.86
N ARG A 253 13.41 2.38 -13.68
CA ARG A 253 12.52 1.23 -13.46
C ARG A 253 11.24 1.61 -12.76
N ASP A 254 11.35 2.31 -11.63
CA ASP A 254 10.18 2.80 -10.89
C ASP A 254 9.77 4.20 -11.38
N SER A 255 10.69 4.90 -12.07
CA SER A 255 10.45 6.09 -12.89
C SER A 255 10.64 5.78 -14.39
N GLY A 256 10.37 6.75 -15.27
CA GLY A 256 10.58 6.61 -16.72
C GLY A 256 12.00 6.17 -17.08
N ILE A 257 12.13 5.31 -18.11
CA ILE A 257 13.38 4.58 -18.42
C ILE A 257 14.61 5.46 -18.71
N HIS A 258 14.41 6.71 -19.13
CA HIS A 258 15.46 7.71 -19.45
C HIS A 258 15.33 9.01 -18.62
N SER A 259 14.49 8.98 -17.58
CA SER A 259 14.10 10.14 -16.78
C SER A 259 15.25 10.82 -16.00
N SER A 260 16.45 10.23 -15.97
CA SER A 260 17.65 10.85 -15.41
C SER A 260 18.02 12.15 -16.13
N ILE A 261 17.84 12.20 -17.47
CA ILE A 261 18.17 13.37 -18.30
C ILE A 261 17.01 13.84 -19.19
N THR A 262 15.92 13.07 -19.31
CA THR A 262 14.72 13.45 -20.05
C THR A 262 13.57 13.82 -19.11
N LYS A 263 12.75 14.78 -19.54
CA LYS A 263 11.52 15.18 -18.84
C LYS A 263 10.30 14.67 -19.60
N GLU A 264 9.41 13.96 -18.92
CA GLU A 264 8.13 13.48 -19.44
C GLU A 264 7.01 13.84 -18.45
N GLN A 265 5.90 14.41 -18.94
CA GLN A 265 4.69 14.69 -18.15
C GLN A 265 4.97 15.37 -16.77
N ASP A 266 5.83 16.39 -16.78
CA ASP A 266 6.28 17.15 -15.59
C ASP A 266 7.14 16.42 -14.55
N SER A 267 7.54 15.18 -14.80
CA SER A 267 8.56 14.45 -14.04
C SER A 267 9.79 14.12 -14.89
N GLY A 268 10.90 13.74 -14.24
CA GLY A 268 12.20 13.50 -14.88
C GLY A 268 13.12 14.73 -14.92
N ASP A 269 14.16 14.60 -15.74
CA ASP A 269 15.42 15.35 -15.67
C ASP A 269 16.00 15.39 -14.25
N PHE A 270 16.10 14.23 -13.61
CA PHE A 270 16.54 14.16 -12.21
C PHE A 270 17.96 14.65 -11.98
N LEU A 271 18.86 14.54 -12.98
CA LEU A 271 20.19 15.14 -12.88
C LEU A 271 20.15 16.66 -12.95
N GLY A 272 19.35 17.25 -13.84
CA GLY A 272 19.14 18.69 -13.87
C GLY A 272 18.51 19.21 -12.57
N ARG A 273 17.54 18.47 -12.01
CA ARG A 273 16.94 18.77 -10.70
C ARG A 273 17.96 18.69 -9.57
N LEU A 274 18.82 17.67 -9.57
CA LEU A 274 19.88 17.53 -8.58
C LEU A 274 20.86 18.69 -8.67
N GLN A 275 21.27 19.08 -9.88
CA GLN A 275 22.16 20.22 -10.09
C GLN A 275 21.55 21.51 -9.52
N ASN A 276 20.30 21.82 -9.87
CA ASN A 276 19.59 22.98 -9.33
C ASN A 276 19.47 22.95 -7.80
N LEU A 277 19.26 21.77 -7.21
CA LEU A 277 19.18 21.60 -5.76
C LEU A 277 20.54 21.82 -5.08
N LEU A 278 21.63 21.35 -5.68
CA LEU A 278 22.99 21.58 -5.18
C LEU A 278 23.44 23.03 -5.38
N ASP A 279 23.00 23.71 -6.43
CA ASP A 279 23.27 25.13 -6.69
C ASP A 279 22.79 26.04 -5.55
N ILE A 280 21.69 25.69 -4.87
CA ILE A 280 21.18 26.43 -3.69
C ILE A 280 22.25 26.55 -2.60
N TYR A 281 23.16 25.58 -2.51
CA TYR A 281 24.20 25.49 -1.48
C TYR A 281 25.62 25.70 -2.02
N ASP A 282 25.77 26.13 -3.29
CA ASP A 282 27.04 26.14 -4.02
C ASP A 282 27.78 24.77 -3.98
N ALA A 283 27.01 23.68 -4.01
CA ALA A 283 27.47 22.34 -3.63
C ALA A 283 27.57 21.35 -4.80
N ASN A 284 27.70 21.81 -6.04
CA ASN A 284 27.83 20.92 -7.20
C ASN A 284 29.00 19.94 -7.09
N GLU A 285 30.10 20.34 -6.43
CA GLU A 285 31.23 19.45 -6.16
C GLU A 285 30.87 18.26 -5.24
N SER A 286 29.73 18.28 -4.54
CA SER A 286 29.30 17.15 -3.73
C SER A 286 28.87 15.95 -4.57
N LEU A 287 28.44 16.10 -5.82
CA LEU A 287 28.20 14.94 -6.69
C LEU A 287 29.53 14.23 -7.00
N ALA A 288 29.69 13.01 -6.48
CA ALA A 288 30.93 12.25 -6.53
C ALA A 288 30.87 11.08 -7.51
N TRP A 289 29.70 10.42 -7.55
CA TRP A 289 29.51 9.20 -8.31
C TRP A 289 28.10 9.14 -8.90
N VAL A 290 28.00 8.63 -10.12
CA VAL A 290 26.72 8.33 -10.79
C VAL A 290 26.76 6.87 -11.25
N ILE A 291 25.68 6.13 -11.00
CA ILE A 291 25.60 4.70 -11.32
C ILE A 291 24.14 4.24 -11.48
N GLY A 292 23.87 3.30 -12.38
CA GLY A 292 22.55 2.70 -12.50
C GLY A 292 22.18 1.78 -11.32
N ARG A 293 20.89 1.74 -10.96
CA ARG A 293 20.38 0.90 -9.86
C ARG A 293 20.61 -0.61 -10.06
N SER A 294 20.72 -1.09 -11.31
CA SER A 294 21.04 -2.50 -11.59
C SER A 294 22.37 -2.93 -10.98
N THR A 295 23.27 -1.99 -10.69
CA THR A 295 24.54 -2.27 -10.01
C THR A 295 24.51 -1.88 -8.54
N ALA A 296 24.12 -0.63 -8.22
CA ALA A 296 24.20 -0.12 -6.84
C ALA A 296 23.09 -0.61 -5.89
N MET A 297 21.99 -1.16 -6.43
CA MET A 297 20.79 -1.57 -5.68
C MET A 297 20.42 -3.02 -6.00
N ASP A 298 21.44 -3.88 -6.07
CA ASP A 298 21.30 -5.30 -6.28
C ASP A 298 20.68 -6.01 -5.05
N ARG A 299 19.64 -6.82 -5.29
CA ARG A 299 18.98 -7.66 -4.28
C ARG A 299 19.21 -9.16 -4.49
N ASP A 300 19.80 -9.53 -5.63
CA ASP A 300 20.04 -10.93 -6.01
C ASP A 300 21.41 -11.44 -5.53
N TYR A 301 22.13 -10.61 -4.77
CA TYR A 301 23.48 -10.85 -4.25
C TYR A 301 24.43 -11.27 -5.37
N ARG A 302 24.47 -10.50 -6.47
CA ARG A 302 25.48 -10.64 -7.53
C ARG A 302 26.78 -9.98 -7.07
N GLU A 303 27.77 -10.80 -6.74
CA GLU A 303 29.06 -10.30 -6.25
C GLU A 303 29.72 -9.33 -7.23
N SER A 304 29.59 -9.56 -8.54
CA SER A 304 30.12 -8.64 -9.56
C SER A 304 29.50 -7.24 -9.48
N ALA A 305 28.20 -7.13 -9.19
CA ALA A 305 27.53 -5.85 -9.01
C ALA A 305 28.01 -5.15 -7.74
N ALA A 306 28.03 -5.87 -6.62
CA ALA A 306 28.52 -5.36 -5.34
C ALA A 306 29.98 -4.88 -5.42
N LYS A 307 30.85 -5.67 -6.07
CA LYS A 307 32.26 -5.30 -6.28
C LYS A 307 32.41 -4.10 -7.20
N THR A 308 31.62 -4.00 -8.27
CA THR A 308 31.68 -2.86 -9.21
C THR A 308 31.34 -1.55 -8.50
N ASP A 309 30.31 -1.57 -7.67
CA ASP A 309 29.89 -0.42 -6.85
C ASP A 309 30.92 -0.08 -5.76
N PHE A 310 31.49 -1.08 -5.10
CA PHE A 310 32.59 -0.88 -4.15
C PHE A 310 33.85 -0.31 -4.81
N ASP A 311 34.23 -0.80 -5.99
CA ASP A 311 35.36 -0.30 -6.76
C ASP A 311 35.14 1.16 -7.18
N LEU A 312 33.90 1.55 -7.54
CA LEU A 312 33.54 2.95 -7.79
C LEU A 312 33.77 3.82 -6.55
N LEU A 313 33.19 3.41 -5.42
CA LEU A 313 33.28 4.16 -4.16
C LEU A 313 34.71 4.23 -3.61
N THR A 314 35.58 3.28 -3.94
CA THR A 314 36.99 3.25 -3.50
C THR A 314 37.98 3.77 -4.55
N GLY A 315 37.50 4.41 -5.62
CA GLY A 315 38.33 5.09 -6.62
C GLY A 315 39.00 4.20 -7.65
N LYS A 316 38.59 2.94 -7.76
CA LYS A 316 39.11 1.95 -8.73
C LYS A 316 38.36 1.97 -10.08
N ALA A 317 37.23 2.67 -10.19
CA ALA A 317 36.46 2.77 -11.44
C ALA A 317 37.13 3.63 -12.53
N MET A 318 36.71 3.39 -13.78
CA MET A 318 37.45 3.73 -15.01
C MET A 318 36.95 4.98 -15.77
N HIS A 319 35.63 5.29 -15.75
CA HIS A 319 35.12 6.48 -16.43
C HIS A 319 35.08 7.68 -15.49
N THR A 320 35.92 8.66 -15.78
CA THR A 320 36.01 9.91 -15.03
C THR A 320 35.52 11.07 -15.87
N VAL A 321 34.76 11.96 -15.24
CA VAL A 321 34.28 13.21 -15.84
C VAL A 321 34.54 14.38 -14.88
N SER A 322 34.41 15.62 -15.35
CA SER A 322 34.69 16.82 -14.55
C SER A 322 33.46 17.72 -14.34
N SER A 323 32.31 17.38 -14.91
CA SER A 323 31.12 18.23 -14.87
C SER A 323 29.81 17.44 -14.98
N PHE A 324 28.69 18.07 -14.63
CA PHE A 324 27.35 17.54 -14.87
C PHE A 324 27.07 17.34 -16.36
N ASP A 325 27.54 18.25 -17.22
CA ASP A 325 27.33 18.15 -18.67
C ASP A 325 27.98 16.89 -19.25
N GLU A 326 29.22 16.58 -18.85
CA GLU A 326 29.89 15.34 -19.25
C GLU A 326 29.17 14.08 -18.73
N VAL A 327 28.57 14.12 -17.54
CA VAL A 327 27.70 13.02 -17.06
C VAL A 327 26.50 12.85 -17.99
N ARG A 328 25.82 13.94 -18.34
CA ARG A 328 24.64 13.92 -19.21
C ARG A 328 25.00 13.41 -20.61
N GLU A 329 26.15 13.78 -21.14
CA GLU A 329 26.66 13.30 -22.43
C GLU A 329 26.86 11.78 -22.43
N ILE A 330 27.53 11.22 -21.42
CA ILE A 330 27.73 9.77 -21.29
C ILE A 330 26.40 9.03 -21.18
N ILE A 331 25.45 9.56 -20.41
CA ILE A 331 24.12 8.95 -20.27
C ILE A 331 23.37 9.00 -21.60
N SER A 332 23.41 10.13 -22.31
CA SER A 332 22.77 10.31 -23.61
C SER A 332 23.35 9.35 -24.67
N GLU A 333 24.67 9.15 -24.67
CA GLU A 333 25.32 8.15 -25.52
C GLU A 333 24.86 6.72 -25.17
N SER A 334 24.76 6.40 -23.88
CA SER A 334 24.27 5.10 -23.41
C SER A 334 22.81 4.84 -23.83
N HIS A 335 21.94 5.84 -23.70
CA HIS A 335 20.55 5.79 -24.16
C HIS A 335 20.44 5.58 -25.67
N SER A 336 21.28 6.28 -26.45
CA SER A 336 21.35 6.14 -27.91
C SER A 336 21.78 4.73 -28.33
N ASN A 337 22.49 4.00 -27.47
CA ASN A 337 22.89 2.60 -27.65
C ASN A 337 21.86 1.60 -27.10
N GLY A 338 20.65 2.04 -26.75
CA GLY A 338 19.55 1.19 -26.30
C GLY A 338 19.63 0.73 -24.85
N ARG A 339 20.51 1.33 -24.03
CA ARG A 339 20.51 1.12 -22.58
C ARG A 339 19.61 2.12 -21.88
N THR A 340 19.16 1.79 -20.68
CA THR A 340 18.30 2.65 -19.87
C THR A 340 19.04 3.16 -18.63
N ASP A 341 18.43 4.07 -17.86
CA ASP A 341 19.01 4.64 -16.65
C ASP A 341 19.45 3.58 -15.63
N GLN A 342 18.68 2.49 -15.50
CA GLN A 342 18.97 1.44 -14.52
C GLN A 342 20.32 0.76 -14.77
N ASP A 343 20.79 0.76 -16.02
CA ASP A 343 21.96 0.00 -16.51
C ASP A 343 23.17 0.91 -16.82
N ILE A 344 23.11 2.19 -16.44
CA ILE A 344 24.22 3.13 -16.61
C ILE A 344 25.45 2.64 -15.83
N SER A 345 26.58 2.60 -16.53
CA SER A 345 27.86 2.17 -15.97
C SER A 345 28.40 3.18 -14.94
N PRO A 346 29.26 2.76 -14.00
CA PRO A 346 29.88 3.64 -13.01
C PRO A 346 30.59 4.85 -13.61
N ILE A 347 30.23 6.06 -13.17
CA ILE A 347 30.87 7.33 -13.52
C ILE A 347 31.38 7.98 -12.23
N SER A 348 32.64 8.42 -12.24
CA SER A 348 33.25 9.17 -11.13
C SER A 348 33.50 10.61 -11.55
N LEU A 349 33.01 11.57 -10.75
CA LEU A 349 33.23 12.99 -10.99
C LEU A 349 34.51 13.44 -10.28
N MET A 350 35.49 13.92 -11.02
CA MET A 350 36.73 14.45 -10.48
C MET A 350 36.48 15.71 -9.66
N ARG A 351 37.27 15.88 -8.60
CA ARG A 351 37.28 17.09 -7.79
C ARG A 351 37.97 18.22 -8.55
N THR A 352 37.70 19.46 -8.16
CA THR A 352 38.31 20.66 -8.76
C THR A 352 39.82 20.72 -8.55
N ASP A 353 40.35 20.05 -7.53
CA ASP A 353 41.79 19.86 -7.30
C ASP A 353 42.41 18.72 -8.13
N GLY A 354 41.63 18.09 -9.02
CA GLY A 354 42.06 16.99 -9.89
C GLY A 354 42.10 15.61 -9.20
N THR A 355 41.70 15.51 -7.93
CA THR A 355 41.66 14.23 -7.21
C THR A 355 40.39 13.45 -7.50
N LYS A 356 40.46 12.12 -7.36
CA LYS A 356 39.27 11.26 -7.42
C LYS A 356 38.53 11.24 -6.07
N PRO A 357 37.20 11.26 -6.06
CA PRO A 357 36.44 10.99 -4.85
C PRO A 357 36.65 9.54 -4.41
N VAL A 358 36.87 9.33 -3.11
CA VAL A 358 37.11 8.01 -2.52
C VAL A 358 36.52 7.95 -1.11
N LEU A 359 35.89 6.82 -0.78
CA LEU A 359 35.64 6.42 0.60
C LEU A 359 36.96 6.14 1.30
N SER A 360 37.16 6.78 2.44
CA SER A 360 38.34 6.66 3.28
C SER A 360 38.00 6.03 4.62
N LYS A 361 39.04 5.57 5.32
CA LYS A 361 38.90 4.96 6.63
C LYS A 361 38.31 5.97 7.63
N GLY A 362 37.24 5.57 8.33
CA GLY A 362 36.59 6.39 9.36
C GLY A 362 35.64 7.47 8.83
N ASP A 363 35.40 7.50 7.52
CA ASP A 363 34.35 8.34 6.94
C ASP A 363 32.96 7.90 7.41
N ALA A 364 32.01 8.84 7.37
CA ALA A 364 30.60 8.53 7.53
C ALA A 364 29.99 8.06 6.20
N PHE A 365 29.04 7.14 6.27
CA PHE A 365 28.21 6.72 5.13
C PHE A 365 26.72 6.71 5.51
N ILE A 366 25.90 7.47 4.79
CA ILE A 366 24.46 7.61 5.06
C ILE A 366 23.66 7.10 3.85
N ASN A 367 22.79 6.11 4.03
CA ASN A 367 21.91 5.64 2.97
C ASN A 367 20.51 6.23 3.15
N LEU A 368 20.08 7.06 2.20
CA LEU A 368 18.79 7.78 2.24
C LEU A 368 17.64 7.01 1.60
N ASN A 369 17.87 5.77 1.13
CA ASN A 369 16.81 4.96 0.52
C ASN A 369 16.02 4.20 1.60
N PHE A 370 14.73 4.43 1.75
CA PHE A 370 13.93 3.88 2.86
C PHE A 370 13.52 2.40 2.67
N ARG A 371 13.52 1.88 1.43
CA ARG A 371 13.12 0.49 1.17
C ARG A 371 14.33 -0.45 1.21
N SER A 372 14.26 -1.44 2.11
CA SER A 372 15.40 -2.23 2.60
C SER A 372 15.99 -3.26 1.63
N ASP A 373 15.16 -3.98 0.88
CA ASP A 373 15.55 -5.19 0.11
C ASP A 373 16.78 -4.98 -0.77
N ARG A 374 16.85 -3.84 -1.47
CA ARG A 374 17.95 -3.49 -2.39
C ARG A 374 19.16 -2.82 -1.73
N GLN A 375 19.06 -2.48 -0.45
CA GLN A 375 20.14 -1.79 0.27
C GLN A 375 21.04 -2.75 1.04
N ARG A 376 20.57 -3.98 1.29
CA ARG A 376 21.28 -4.99 2.09
C ARG A 376 22.66 -5.34 1.51
N SER A 377 22.76 -5.57 0.21
CA SER A 377 24.05 -5.91 -0.43
C SER A 377 25.08 -4.78 -0.24
N LYS A 378 24.67 -3.53 -0.52
CA LYS A 378 25.50 -2.33 -0.36
C LYS A 378 25.97 -2.13 1.07
N ILE A 379 25.03 -2.06 2.01
CA ILE A 379 25.37 -1.86 3.42
C ILE A 379 26.20 -3.02 3.95
N GLY A 380 25.92 -4.25 3.53
CA GLY A 380 26.72 -5.40 3.91
C GLY A 380 28.17 -5.27 3.51
N PHE A 381 28.48 -4.87 2.26
CA PHE A 381 29.88 -4.77 1.86
C PHE A 381 30.58 -3.57 2.50
N LEU A 382 29.87 -2.45 2.73
CA LEU A 382 30.43 -1.28 3.41
C LEU A 382 30.69 -1.52 4.90
N ALA A 383 29.82 -2.28 5.55
CA ALA A 383 29.90 -2.64 6.96
C ALA A 383 30.90 -3.79 7.25
N GLY A 384 31.49 -4.40 6.21
CA GLY A 384 32.37 -5.56 6.37
C GLY A 384 31.63 -6.86 6.68
N ALA A 385 30.33 -6.97 6.37
CA ALA A 385 29.47 -8.10 6.69
C ALA A 385 29.63 -9.30 5.74
N ARG A 386 30.88 -9.73 5.51
CA ARG A 386 31.23 -10.80 4.55
C ARG A 386 30.44 -12.09 4.78
N SER A 387 30.34 -12.54 6.03
CA SER A 387 29.63 -13.77 6.37
C SER A 387 28.14 -13.71 6.04
N LEU A 388 27.50 -12.55 6.27
CA LEU A 388 26.08 -12.34 5.95
C LEU A 388 25.86 -12.40 4.45
N LEU A 389 26.66 -11.68 3.67
CA LEU A 389 26.51 -11.64 2.21
C LEU A 389 26.80 -12.99 1.56
N LYS A 390 27.79 -13.73 2.08
CA LYS A 390 28.07 -15.08 1.62
C LYS A 390 26.88 -16.01 1.86
N PHE A 391 26.31 -15.98 3.06
CA PHE A 391 25.12 -16.77 3.41
C PHE A 391 23.92 -16.42 2.51
N GLU A 392 23.63 -15.13 2.33
CA GLU A 392 22.53 -14.65 1.48
C GLU A 392 22.75 -15.02 0.01
N GLY A 393 23.98 -14.93 -0.49
CA GLY A 393 24.35 -15.38 -1.83
C GLY A 393 24.14 -16.89 -2.00
N GLU A 394 24.66 -17.70 -1.07
CA GLU A 394 24.53 -19.16 -1.09
C GLU A 394 23.05 -19.60 -1.04
N SER A 395 22.22 -18.94 -0.22
CA SER A 395 20.78 -19.21 -0.14
C SER A 395 20.02 -18.97 -1.46
N ARG A 396 20.62 -18.18 -2.37
CA ARG A 396 20.12 -17.89 -3.72
C ARG A 396 20.88 -18.64 -4.82
N GLY A 397 21.67 -19.64 -4.46
CA GLY A 397 22.45 -20.44 -5.40
C GLY A 397 23.62 -19.67 -6.03
N ARG A 398 24.14 -18.63 -5.37
CA ARG A 398 25.31 -17.86 -5.82
C ARG A 398 26.55 -18.26 -5.04
N THR A 399 27.70 -18.30 -5.71
CA THR A 399 29.01 -18.37 -5.06
C THR A 399 29.51 -16.96 -4.77
N TRP A 400 30.02 -16.74 -3.56
CA TRP A 400 30.58 -15.46 -3.11
C TRP A 400 32.01 -15.66 -2.59
N ASP A 401 33.00 -15.03 -3.21
CA ASP A 401 34.39 -14.98 -2.72
C ASP A 401 34.49 -14.01 -1.53
N GLY A 402 34.06 -12.77 -1.71
CA GLY A 402 33.99 -11.74 -0.69
C GLY A 402 35.34 -11.32 -0.12
N SER A 403 36.48 -11.73 -0.72
CA SER A 403 37.83 -11.43 -0.23
C SER A 403 38.14 -9.92 -0.24
N TRP A 404 37.47 -9.17 -1.12
CA TRP A 404 37.61 -7.72 -1.27
C TRP A 404 36.92 -6.90 -0.16
N ILE A 405 36.16 -7.55 0.73
CA ILE A 405 35.41 -6.91 1.83
C ILE A 405 36.27 -6.70 3.09
N GLU A 406 37.49 -7.24 3.12
CA GLU A 406 38.46 -7.01 4.20
C GLU A 406 39.20 -5.66 4.05
N HIS A 407 38.45 -4.61 3.78
CA HIS A 407 38.99 -3.30 3.36
C HIS A 407 39.39 -2.37 4.52
N ASN A 408 39.07 -2.71 5.78
CA ASN A 408 39.39 -1.92 6.98
C ASN A 408 38.91 -0.44 6.94
N LEU A 409 37.84 -0.15 6.20
CA LEU A 409 37.29 1.22 6.11
C LEU A 409 36.71 1.68 7.45
N ASN A 410 36.09 0.78 8.24
CA ASN A 410 35.56 1.09 9.56
C ASN A 410 34.70 2.39 9.54
N LEU A 411 33.71 2.40 8.64
CA LEU A 411 32.84 3.55 8.40
C LEU A 411 31.86 3.75 9.56
N ASP A 412 31.46 5.00 9.80
CA ASP A 412 30.32 5.33 10.65
C ASP A 412 29.05 5.30 9.79
N ILE A 413 28.30 4.20 9.84
CA ILE A 413 27.20 3.94 8.91
C ILE A 413 25.86 4.26 9.55
N CYS A 414 25.07 5.12 8.89
CA CYS A 414 23.67 5.33 9.22
C CYS A 414 22.78 4.96 8.02
N THR A 415 21.68 4.26 8.28
CA THR A 415 20.65 3.98 7.29
C THR A 415 19.38 4.72 7.67
N ILE A 416 18.67 5.27 6.68
CA ILE A 416 17.43 6.00 6.97
C ILE A 416 16.37 5.07 7.59
N ALA A 417 16.38 3.79 7.19
CA ALA A 417 15.47 2.76 7.64
C ALA A 417 16.21 1.52 8.13
N GLU A 418 15.51 0.63 8.82
CA GLU A 418 16.02 -0.69 9.17
C GLU A 418 16.13 -1.58 7.93
N TYR A 419 17.33 -2.08 7.63
CA TYR A 419 17.54 -2.94 6.47
C TYR A 419 17.67 -4.42 6.79
N HIS A 420 18.36 -4.75 7.88
CA HIS A 420 18.55 -6.11 8.36
C HIS A 420 18.93 -6.09 9.85
N PRO A 421 18.35 -6.95 10.71
CA PRO A 421 18.62 -6.95 12.15
C PRO A 421 20.12 -7.12 12.52
N ASP A 422 20.86 -7.91 11.73
CA ASP A 422 22.30 -8.08 11.95
C ASP A 422 23.11 -6.79 11.77
N PHE A 423 22.67 -5.84 10.95
CA PHE A 423 23.43 -4.61 10.72
C PHE A 423 23.56 -3.77 11.99
N GLU A 424 22.47 -3.60 12.73
CA GLU A 424 22.49 -2.93 14.02
C GLU A 424 23.20 -3.78 15.09
N THR A 425 22.81 -5.05 15.20
CA THR A 425 23.23 -5.92 16.32
C THR A 425 24.68 -6.40 16.22
N LYS A 426 25.23 -6.59 15.02
CA LYS A 426 26.58 -7.16 14.79
C LYS A 426 27.55 -6.19 14.14
N TYR A 427 27.07 -5.26 13.32
CA TYR A 427 27.93 -4.42 12.48
C TYR A 427 27.89 -2.92 12.82
N LYS A 428 27.24 -2.54 13.93
CA LYS A 428 27.19 -1.15 14.45
C LYS A 428 26.64 -0.13 13.44
N VAL A 429 25.75 -0.57 12.55
CA VAL A 429 24.99 0.34 11.69
C VAL A 429 23.91 1.00 12.55
N THR A 430 23.74 2.31 12.45
CA THR A 430 22.69 3.04 13.17
C THR A 430 21.49 3.29 12.27
N VAL A 431 20.27 3.17 12.77
CA VAL A 431 19.04 3.41 12.01
C VAL A 431 18.38 4.72 12.43
N ALA A 432 18.05 5.58 11.47
CA ALA A 432 17.38 6.86 11.74
C ALA A 432 15.90 6.67 12.08
N PHE A 433 15.17 5.85 11.32
CA PHE A 433 13.76 5.56 11.53
C PHE A 433 13.57 4.04 11.73
N PRO A 434 13.70 3.54 12.98
CA PRO A 434 13.54 2.13 13.28
C PRO A 434 12.07 1.70 13.18
N THR A 435 11.83 0.46 12.76
CA THR A 435 10.48 -0.09 12.65
C THR A 435 9.86 -0.23 14.04
N LYS A 436 8.77 0.50 14.31
CA LYS A 436 8.04 0.40 15.58
C LYS A 436 6.67 -0.22 15.37
N PRO A 437 6.21 -1.09 16.30
CA PRO A 437 4.83 -1.55 16.32
C PRO A 437 3.86 -0.38 16.47
N HIS A 438 2.73 -0.41 15.77
CA HIS A 438 1.72 0.63 15.88
C HIS A 438 1.02 0.57 17.24
N PRO A 439 1.02 1.67 18.03
CA PRO A 439 0.46 1.67 19.38
C PRO A 439 -1.07 1.67 19.39
N ASP A 440 -1.74 2.34 18.45
CA ASP A 440 -3.21 2.42 18.36
C ASP A 440 -3.82 1.24 17.57
N ASN A 441 -3.11 0.11 17.49
CA ASN A 441 -3.60 -1.12 16.86
C ASN A 441 -4.68 -1.78 17.72
N PHE A 442 -5.83 -2.12 17.14
CA PHE A 442 -6.97 -2.58 17.92
C PHE A 442 -6.75 -3.96 18.57
N LEU A 443 -5.94 -4.83 17.96
CA LEU A 443 -5.55 -6.11 18.55
C LEU A 443 -4.49 -5.95 19.64
N ALA A 444 -3.62 -4.94 19.53
CA ALA A 444 -2.68 -4.59 20.59
C ALA A 444 -3.42 -4.07 21.84
N LEU A 445 -4.51 -3.34 21.65
CA LEU A 445 -5.39 -2.85 22.71
C LEU A 445 -6.40 -3.90 23.19
N TRP A 446 -6.39 -5.12 22.64
CA TRP A 446 -7.41 -6.14 22.90
C TRP A 446 -7.54 -6.55 24.37
N PRO A 447 -6.45 -6.90 25.10
CA PRO A 447 -6.55 -7.26 26.52
C PRO A 447 -7.16 -6.14 27.38
N ASP A 448 -6.95 -4.91 26.91
CA ASP A 448 -7.26 -3.66 27.57
C ASP A 448 -8.67 -3.12 27.27
N THR A 449 -9.32 -3.66 26.23
CA THR A 449 -10.63 -3.21 25.72
C THR A 449 -11.66 -4.34 25.76
N VAL A 450 -11.27 -5.52 25.29
CA VAL A 450 -12.14 -6.70 25.19
C VAL A 450 -11.85 -7.72 26.30
N GLY A 451 -10.64 -7.69 26.85
CA GLY A 451 -10.19 -8.61 27.90
C GLY A 451 -9.64 -9.91 27.33
N SER A 452 -9.91 -11.03 28.02
CA SER A 452 -9.39 -12.35 27.65
C SER A 452 -10.27 -13.13 26.67
N ASP A 453 -11.21 -12.46 25.99
CA ASP A 453 -12.07 -13.10 25.00
C ASP A 453 -11.23 -13.44 23.76
N GLU A 454 -11.53 -14.56 23.10
CA GLU A 454 -10.76 -15.08 21.97
C GLU A 454 -11.04 -14.31 20.68
N TYR A 455 -10.05 -14.18 19.79
CA TYR A 455 -10.26 -13.80 18.40
C TYR A 455 -9.58 -14.80 17.47
N THR A 456 -10.18 -15.00 16.28
CA THR A 456 -9.68 -15.94 15.28
C THR A 456 -9.29 -15.19 14.01
N LEU A 457 -8.09 -15.46 13.48
CA LEU A 457 -7.58 -14.94 12.21
C LEU A 457 -7.49 -16.09 11.20
N ILE A 458 -8.13 -15.94 10.05
CA ILE A 458 -8.25 -16.98 9.02
C ILE A 458 -7.76 -16.45 7.68
N ALA A 459 -6.77 -17.10 7.07
CA ALA A 459 -6.29 -16.73 5.75
C ALA A 459 -5.65 -17.93 5.05
N GLU A 460 -5.47 -17.83 3.74
CA GLU A 460 -4.58 -18.75 3.04
C GLU A 460 -3.11 -18.27 3.13
N SER A 461 -2.16 -19.17 2.87
CA SER A 461 -0.73 -18.92 3.12
C SER A 461 -0.20 -17.67 2.42
N VAL A 462 -0.65 -17.36 1.20
CA VAL A 462 -0.21 -16.17 0.45
C VAL A 462 -0.64 -14.85 1.12
N LYS A 463 -1.72 -14.85 1.91
CA LYS A 463 -2.17 -13.67 2.67
C LYS A 463 -2.03 -13.81 4.19
N SER A 464 -1.29 -14.80 4.67
CA SER A 464 -1.11 -15.07 6.10
C SER A 464 -0.36 -13.97 6.86
N SER A 465 0.63 -13.33 6.24
CA SER A 465 1.34 -12.17 6.82
C SER A 465 0.44 -10.93 6.87
N HIS A 466 -0.44 -10.76 5.87
CA HIS A 466 -1.44 -9.68 5.80
C HIS A 466 -2.46 -9.82 6.92
N MET A 467 -3.10 -10.98 7.05
CA MET A 467 -3.96 -11.37 8.17
C MET A 467 -3.15 -11.85 9.39
N GLY A 468 -2.07 -11.13 9.71
CA GLY A 468 -1.10 -11.51 10.73
C GLY A 468 -0.22 -10.32 11.13
N TYR A 469 1.02 -10.26 10.64
CA TYR A 469 1.99 -9.21 10.93
C TYR A 469 1.45 -7.79 10.69
N PHE A 470 0.87 -7.54 9.51
CA PHE A 470 0.36 -6.21 9.13
C PHE A 470 -0.91 -5.85 9.90
N PHE A 471 -1.88 -6.77 9.97
CA PHE A 471 -3.13 -6.59 10.72
C PHE A 471 -2.91 -6.32 12.22
N ARG A 472 -1.82 -6.85 12.81
CA ARG A 472 -1.43 -6.60 14.22
C ARG A 472 -0.50 -5.41 14.40
N GLY A 473 -0.35 -4.60 13.36
CA GLY A 473 0.39 -3.36 13.39
C GLY A 473 1.88 -3.59 13.61
N ARG A 474 2.51 -4.38 12.72
CA ARG A 474 3.94 -4.71 12.72
C ARG A 474 4.36 -5.58 13.92
N ARG A 475 3.57 -6.61 14.23
CA ARG A 475 3.84 -7.58 15.31
C ARG A 475 3.76 -9.01 14.81
N GLU A 476 4.86 -9.75 14.97
CA GLU A 476 4.94 -11.16 14.56
C GLU A 476 4.13 -12.08 15.48
N GLU A 477 4.06 -11.72 16.76
CA GLU A 477 3.30 -12.44 17.78
C GLU A 477 2.22 -11.57 18.41
N PRO A 478 1.11 -12.17 18.88
CA PRO A 478 0.08 -11.41 19.56
C PRO A 478 0.62 -10.82 20.85
N VAL A 479 0.01 -9.73 21.32
CA VAL A 479 0.38 -9.14 22.61
C VAL A 479 0.16 -10.16 23.75
N PRO A 480 0.94 -10.08 24.85
CA PRO A 480 0.73 -10.96 25.99
C PRO A 480 -0.73 -10.96 26.44
N GLN A 481 -1.23 -12.11 26.90
CA GLN A 481 -2.61 -12.33 27.37
C GLN A 481 -3.70 -12.36 26.29
N ALA A 482 -3.40 -11.99 25.04
CA ALA A 482 -4.33 -12.21 23.95
C ALA A 482 -4.54 -13.72 23.70
N LYS A 483 -5.78 -14.10 23.41
CA LYS A 483 -6.15 -15.46 22.98
C LYS A 483 -6.45 -15.43 21.49
N GLU A 484 -5.38 -15.53 20.71
CA GLU A 484 -5.45 -15.60 19.25
C GLU A 484 -5.48 -17.06 18.79
N ILE A 485 -6.39 -17.38 17.88
CA ILE A 485 -6.36 -18.59 17.08
C ILE A 485 -6.01 -18.20 15.64
N ARG A 486 -5.01 -18.86 15.04
CA ARG A 486 -4.69 -18.72 13.61
C ARG A 486 -5.07 -19.99 12.86
N LEU A 487 -5.85 -19.83 11.80
CA LEU A 487 -6.16 -20.89 10.84
C LEU A 487 -5.55 -20.49 9.49
N ILE A 488 -4.51 -21.21 9.08
CA ILE A 488 -3.81 -20.95 7.81
C ILE A 488 -4.02 -22.13 6.87
N THR A 489 -4.76 -21.91 5.80
CA THR A 489 -4.92 -22.89 4.72
C THR A 489 -3.77 -22.75 3.73
N ALA A 490 -3.11 -23.85 3.35
CA ALA A 490 -2.08 -23.79 2.32
C ALA A 490 -2.70 -23.37 0.96
N SER A 491 -2.17 -22.32 0.35
CA SER A 491 -2.50 -21.90 -1.01
C SER A 491 -2.13 -23.00 -2.00
N HIS A 492 -2.67 -22.95 -3.22
CA HIS A 492 -2.31 -23.92 -4.26
C HIS A 492 -0.81 -23.89 -4.55
N GLY A 493 -0.21 -25.07 -4.65
CA GLY A 493 1.24 -25.25 -4.84
C GLY A 493 1.57 -26.19 -5.99
N GLN A 494 2.79 -26.71 -5.98
CA GLN A 494 3.31 -27.55 -7.08
C GLN A 494 2.44 -28.79 -7.34
N GLU A 495 1.87 -29.39 -6.30
CA GLU A 495 0.97 -30.54 -6.41
C GLU A 495 -0.34 -30.22 -7.17
N ASP A 496 -0.75 -28.94 -7.13
CA ASP A 496 -1.93 -28.41 -7.83
C ASP A 496 -1.57 -27.83 -9.22
N GLY A 497 -0.30 -27.91 -9.64
CA GLY A 497 0.20 -27.33 -10.90
C GLY A 497 0.57 -25.84 -10.82
N VAL A 498 0.57 -25.24 -9.62
CA VAL A 498 0.95 -23.83 -9.40
C VAL A 498 2.44 -23.75 -9.05
N GLN A 499 3.24 -23.10 -9.90
CA GLN A 499 4.68 -22.91 -9.66
C GLN A 499 5.00 -21.52 -9.14
N SER A 500 4.17 -20.54 -9.48
CA SER A 500 4.30 -19.14 -9.09
C SER A 500 2.94 -18.46 -9.02
N ASP A 501 2.91 -17.23 -8.50
CA ASP A 501 1.67 -16.46 -8.38
C ASP A 501 0.98 -16.21 -9.73
N THR A 502 1.72 -16.27 -10.85
CA THR A 502 1.14 -16.14 -12.19
C THR A 502 0.32 -17.35 -12.65
N ASP A 503 0.38 -18.47 -11.92
CA ASP A 503 -0.32 -19.71 -12.25
C ASP A 503 -1.64 -19.88 -11.49
N PHE A 504 -2.01 -18.94 -10.60
CA PHE A 504 -3.27 -19.02 -9.84
C PHE A 504 -4.52 -19.03 -10.73
N TYR A 505 -4.42 -18.60 -12.00
CA TYR A 505 -5.52 -18.74 -12.97
C TYR A 505 -5.97 -20.20 -13.18
N LEU A 506 -5.13 -21.20 -12.87
CA LEU A 506 -5.50 -22.61 -12.92
C LEU A 506 -6.58 -22.96 -11.87
N HIS A 507 -6.61 -22.22 -10.77
CA HIS A 507 -7.55 -22.37 -9.66
C HIS A 507 -8.08 -20.99 -9.25
N PRO A 508 -8.91 -20.34 -10.08
CA PRO A 508 -9.25 -18.92 -9.91
C PRO A 508 -10.04 -18.60 -8.65
N ALA A 509 -10.76 -19.57 -8.08
CA ALA A 509 -11.41 -19.42 -6.77
C ALA A 509 -10.41 -19.55 -5.59
N MET A 510 -9.17 -19.97 -5.86
CA MET A 510 -8.13 -20.29 -4.89
C MET A 510 -8.69 -21.14 -3.74
N ARG A 511 -8.37 -20.80 -2.49
CA ARG A 511 -8.85 -21.48 -1.29
C ARG A 511 -10.12 -20.85 -0.69
N THR A 512 -10.85 -20.04 -1.46
CA THR A 512 -12.03 -19.29 -0.96
C THR A 512 -13.05 -20.20 -0.28
N ARG A 513 -13.27 -21.41 -0.81
CA ARG A 513 -14.21 -22.38 -0.22
C ARG A 513 -13.73 -22.93 1.12
N GLU A 514 -12.45 -23.28 1.22
CA GLU A 514 -11.84 -23.78 2.44
C GLU A 514 -11.81 -22.71 3.53
N ILE A 515 -11.44 -21.47 3.18
CA ILE A 515 -11.49 -20.32 4.09
C ILE A 515 -12.92 -20.08 4.59
N THR A 516 -13.91 -20.11 3.70
CA THR A 516 -15.33 -19.98 4.06
C THR A 516 -15.73 -21.07 5.04
N ALA A 517 -15.37 -22.33 4.78
CA ALA A 517 -15.68 -23.43 5.68
C ALA A 517 -15.07 -23.25 7.07
N ASP A 518 -13.85 -22.72 7.17
CA ASP A 518 -13.21 -22.45 8.47
C ASP A 518 -13.86 -21.27 9.21
N VAL A 519 -14.28 -20.23 8.50
CA VAL A 519 -15.10 -19.14 9.07
C VAL A 519 -16.41 -19.70 9.63
N LEU A 520 -17.13 -20.51 8.86
CA LEU A 520 -18.39 -21.11 9.30
C LEU A 520 -18.21 -21.97 10.55
N LYS A 521 -17.17 -22.81 10.61
CA LYS A 521 -16.84 -23.60 11.81
C LYS A 521 -16.57 -22.70 13.02
N ALA A 522 -15.86 -21.59 12.84
CA ALA A 522 -15.58 -20.63 13.92
C ALA A 522 -16.83 -19.89 14.41
N ILE A 523 -17.76 -19.56 13.50
CA ILE A 523 -19.08 -19.01 13.86
C ILE A 523 -19.86 -20.03 14.68
N GLU A 524 -19.92 -21.29 14.22
CA GLU A 524 -20.66 -22.38 14.85
C GLU A 524 -20.11 -22.77 16.23
N SER A 525 -18.79 -22.71 16.42
CA SER A 525 -18.16 -23.02 17.71
C SER A 525 -18.60 -22.04 18.81
N GLY A 526 -18.86 -20.79 18.43
CA GLY A 526 -19.26 -19.74 19.34
C GLY A 526 -18.19 -19.39 20.40
N THR A 527 -16.92 -19.72 20.19
CA THR A 527 -15.84 -19.39 21.15
C THR A 527 -15.31 -17.98 20.93
N SER A 528 -15.06 -17.60 19.68
CA SER A 528 -14.45 -16.33 19.33
C SER A 528 -15.42 -15.16 19.48
N ARG A 529 -14.86 -14.06 19.98
CA ARG A 529 -15.50 -12.74 20.08
C ARG A 529 -15.52 -12.04 18.73
N LEU A 530 -14.41 -12.17 18.02
CA LEU A 530 -14.15 -11.61 16.70
C LEU A 530 -13.56 -12.72 15.83
N ILE A 531 -14.08 -12.86 14.61
CA ILE A 531 -13.53 -13.74 13.57
C ILE A 531 -13.16 -12.85 12.40
N CYS A 532 -11.88 -12.85 12.00
CA CYS A 532 -11.40 -12.11 10.86
C CYS A 532 -10.95 -13.09 9.77
N CYS A 533 -11.35 -12.87 8.52
CA CYS A 533 -10.84 -13.62 7.40
C CYS A 533 -10.38 -12.74 6.24
N ASN A 534 -9.43 -13.27 5.45
CA ASN A 534 -9.02 -12.71 4.16
C ASN A 534 -9.46 -13.64 3.02
N LEU A 535 -10.05 -13.07 1.96
CA LEU A 535 -10.34 -13.75 0.70
C LEU A 535 -9.40 -13.20 -0.39
N ALA A 536 -8.39 -14.00 -0.76
CA ALA A 536 -7.25 -13.55 -1.59
C ALA A 536 -7.54 -13.54 -3.11
N ALA A 537 -8.51 -14.32 -3.56
CA ALA A 537 -8.74 -14.59 -4.98
C ALA A 537 -8.87 -13.34 -5.87
N PRO A 538 -9.60 -12.27 -5.47
CA PRO A 538 -9.78 -11.12 -6.36
C PRO A 538 -8.46 -10.39 -6.68
N ASP A 539 -7.58 -10.17 -5.70
CA ASP A 539 -6.26 -9.56 -5.92
C ASP A 539 -5.31 -10.45 -6.72
N MET A 540 -5.16 -11.72 -6.30
CA MET A 540 -4.18 -12.63 -6.90
C MET A 540 -4.48 -12.92 -8.37
N VAL A 541 -5.76 -13.01 -8.73
CA VAL A 541 -6.18 -13.18 -10.13
C VAL A 541 -6.26 -11.81 -10.85
N GLY A 542 -6.59 -10.73 -10.14
CA GLY A 542 -6.54 -9.36 -10.67
C GLY A 542 -5.17 -8.97 -11.21
N HIS A 543 -4.09 -9.39 -10.54
CA HIS A 543 -2.71 -9.23 -11.04
C HIS A 543 -2.42 -9.91 -12.40
N LEU A 544 -3.32 -10.78 -12.87
CA LEU A 544 -3.21 -11.47 -14.16
C LEU A 544 -4.04 -10.81 -15.27
N LEU A 545 -4.74 -9.72 -14.97
CA LEU A 545 -5.42 -8.88 -15.96
C LEU A 545 -4.39 -8.11 -16.82
N PRO A 546 -4.73 -7.80 -18.09
CA PRO A 546 -5.99 -8.11 -18.77
C PRO A 546 -6.08 -9.55 -19.30
N ARG A 547 -5.01 -10.36 -19.16
CA ARG A 547 -4.89 -11.66 -19.85
C ARG A 547 -5.87 -12.72 -19.34
N ARG A 548 -6.22 -12.68 -18.05
CA ARG A 548 -7.01 -13.72 -17.35
C ARG A 548 -8.38 -13.23 -16.92
N TYR A 549 -9.10 -12.59 -17.84
CA TYR A 549 -10.37 -11.94 -17.55
C TYR A 549 -11.52 -12.90 -17.18
N GLU A 550 -11.62 -14.04 -17.85
CA GLU A 550 -12.65 -15.04 -17.53
C GLU A 550 -12.39 -15.66 -16.15
N GLU A 551 -11.13 -15.92 -15.83
CA GLU A 551 -10.69 -16.39 -14.52
C GLU A 551 -10.94 -15.33 -13.43
N ALA A 552 -10.73 -14.03 -13.72
CA ALA A 552 -11.05 -12.94 -12.82
C ALA A 552 -12.55 -12.88 -12.49
N LYS A 553 -13.44 -13.08 -13.47
CA LYS A 553 -14.89 -13.21 -13.20
C LYS A 553 -15.21 -14.37 -12.26
N VAL A 554 -14.51 -15.50 -12.38
CA VAL A 554 -14.68 -16.64 -11.47
C VAL A 554 -14.16 -16.31 -10.06
N ALA A 555 -13.01 -15.66 -9.94
CA ALA A 555 -12.46 -15.23 -8.66
C ALA A 555 -13.41 -14.28 -7.91
N TYR A 556 -13.97 -13.29 -8.63
CA TYR A 556 -14.96 -12.36 -8.07
C TYR A 556 -16.22 -13.08 -7.60
N ARG A 557 -16.79 -13.98 -8.41
CA ARG A 557 -17.99 -14.77 -8.03
C ARG A 557 -17.73 -15.62 -6.78
N ALA A 558 -16.58 -16.30 -6.73
CA ALA A 558 -16.23 -17.12 -5.58
C ALA A 558 -16.17 -16.29 -4.28
N ALA A 559 -15.56 -15.11 -4.31
CA ALA A 559 -15.54 -14.20 -3.17
C ALA A 559 -16.94 -13.68 -2.82
N ALA A 560 -17.74 -13.33 -3.83
CA ALA A 560 -19.12 -12.87 -3.63
C ALA A 560 -20.01 -13.92 -2.96
N ASP A 561 -19.96 -15.17 -3.42
CA ASP A 561 -20.72 -16.29 -2.84
C ASP A 561 -20.29 -16.56 -1.39
N ALA A 562 -18.98 -16.57 -1.12
CA ALA A 562 -18.43 -16.73 0.21
C ALA A 562 -18.91 -15.65 1.18
N LEU A 563 -18.88 -14.38 0.76
CA LEU A 563 -19.36 -13.26 1.59
C LEU A 563 -20.84 -13.40 1.94
N VAL A 564 -21.68 -13.83 0.98
CA VAL A 564 -23.11 -14.06 1.21
C VAL A 564 -23.32 -15.24 2.16
N GLU A 565 -22.60 -16.34 1.98
CA GLU A 565 -22.67 -17.52 2.86
C GLU A 565 -22.28 -17.18 4.31
N ILE A 566 -21.19 -16.43 4.50
CA ILE A 566 -20.75 -15.96 5.81
C ILE A 566 -21.78 -15.01 6.43
N ALA A 567 -22.40 -14.12 5.64
CA ALA A 567 -23.44 -13.21 6.14
C ALA A 567 -24.69 -13.96 6.62
N VAL A 568 -25.13 -14.98 5.87
CA VAL A 568 -26.26 -15.85 6.26
C VAL A 568 -25.95 -16.58 7.56
N ALA A 569 -24.76 -17.17 7.69
CA ALA A 569 -24.35 -17.84 8.91
C ALA A 569 -24.24 -16.87 10.10
N SER A 570 -23.65 -15.70 9.89
CA SER A 570 -23.51 -14.67 10.92
C SER A 570 -24.88 -14.26 11.48
N ARG A 571 -25.86 -13.95 10.62
CA ARG A 571 -27.24 -13.66 11.03
C ARG A 571 -27.87 -14.83 11.80
N LYS A 572 -27.74 -16.06 11.29
CA LYS A 572 -28.27 -17.28 11.94
C LYS A 572 -27.75 -17.48 13.37
N PHE A 573 -26.48 -17.19 13.61
CA PHE A 573 -25.84 -17.36 14.92
C PHE A 573 -25.80 -16.07 15.77
N GLY A 574 -26.41 -14.99 15.30
CA GLY A 574 -26.52 -13.73 16.05
C GLY A 574 -25.22 -12.90 16.08
N LEU A 575 -24.34 -13.06 15.09
CA LEU A 575 -23.14 -12.25 14.90
C LEU A 575 -23.43 -11.07 13.97
N HIS A 576 -22.86 -9.92 14.30
CA HIS A 576 -22.75 -8.81 13.35
C HIS A 576 -21.63 -9.12 12.35
N MET A 577 -21.72 -8.58 11.14
CA MET A 577 -20.67 -8.78 10.13
C MET A 577 -20.28 -7.45 9.51
N LEU A 578 -18.99 -7.29 9.24
CA LEU A 578 -18.45 -6.21 8.45
C LEU A 578 -17.69 -6.80 7.26
N ILE A 579 -18.02 -6.34 6.07
CA ILE A 579 -17.35 -6.70 4.81
C ILE A 579 -16.58 -5.48 4.35
N THR A 580 -15.32 -5.63 3.98
CA THR A 580 -14.53 -4.55 3.38
C THR A 580 -13.52 -5.13 2.38
N SER A 581 -12.85 -4.26 1.64
CA SER A 581 -11.59 -4.60 0.97
C SER A 581 -10.46 -3.74 1.54
N ASP A 582 -9.22 -4.13 1.29
CA ASP A 582 -8.00 -3.45 1.68
C ASP A 582 -7.49 -2.47 0.61
N HIS A 583 -7.79 -2.72 -0.67
CA HIS A 583 -7.53 -1.84 -1.82
C HIS A 583 -8.30 -2.30 -3.08
N GLY A 584 -8.18 -1.56 -4.18
CA GLY A 584 -8.67 -1.95 -5.51
C GLY A 584 -7.63 -2.71 -6.35
N ASN A 585 -8.12 -3.58 -7.24
CA ASN A 585 -7.34 -4.32 -8.25
C ASN A 585 -8.28 -4.83 -9.35
N ILE A 586 -9.10 -5.84 -9.05
CA ILE A 586 -9.85 -6.62 -10.04
C ILE A 586 -10.89 -5.81 -10.84
N GLU A 587 -11.27 -4.64 -10.32
CA GLU A 587 -12.21 -3.73 -10.98
C GLU A 587 -11.59 -2.95 -12.14
N ASP A 588 -10.27 -2.90 -12.22
CA ASP A 588 -9.54 -2.24 -13.31
C ASP A 588 -8.92 -3.31 -14.21
N ASP A 589 -9.06 -3.18 -15.54
CA ASP A 589 -8.57 -4.18 -16.51
C ASP A 589 -7.04 -4.07 -16.71
N THR A 590 -6.31 -4.01 -15.60
CA THR A 590 -4.86 -3.86 -15.51
C THR A 590 -4.32 -4.81 -14.44
N SER A 591 -3.04 -5.17 -14.54
CA SER A 591 -2.39 -6.00 -13.51
C SER A 591 -2.01 -5.23 -12.24
N ALA A 592 -2.26 -3.91 -12.18
CA ALA A 592 -1.82 -3.04 -11.09
C ALA A 592 -2.95 -2.81 -10.09
N HIS A 593 -2.58 -2.55 -8.83
CA HIS A 593 -3.51 -2.01 -7.86
C HIS A 593 -4.02 -0.64 -8.30
N SER A 594 -5.27 -0.33 -8.01
CA SER A 594 -5.87 0.95 -8.35
C SER A 594 -5.86 1.91 -7.15
N ALA A 595 -6.07 3.20 -7.44
CA ALA A 595 -6.32 4.20 -6.40
C ALA A 595 -7.82 4.38 -6.10
N HIS A 596 -8.69 3.49 -6.60
CA HIS A 596 -10.14 3.58 -6.41
C HIS A 596 -10.55 3.29 -4.96
N ASP A 597 -11.73 3.77 -4.60
CA ASP A 597 -12.37 3.41 -3.33
C ASP A 597 -12.80 1.94 -3.34
N VAL A 598 -12.94 1.39 -2.13
CA VAL A 598 -13.57 0.08 -1.88
C VAL A 598 -14.93 0.27 -1.21
N LEU A 599 -15.70 -0.80 -1.02
CA LEU A 599 -16.98 -0.73 -0.30
C LEU A 599 -16.88 -1.43 1.06
N THR A 600 -17.21 -0.70 2.13
CA THR A 600 -17.41 -1.28 3.47
C THR A 600 -18.91 -1.47 3.73
N THR A 601 -19.34 -2.69 4.04
CA THR A 601 -20.74 -3.03 4.33
C THR A 601 -20.89 -3.53 5.76
N VAL A 602 -21.81 -2.93 6.51
CA VAL A 602 -22.11 -3.27 7.90
C VAL A 602 -23.44 -4.00 7.99
N ILE A 603 -23.43 -5.23 8.53
CA ILE A 603 -24.57 -6.14 8.58
C ILE A 603 -24.94 -6.40 10.05
N GLN A 604 -26.19 -6.09 10.40
CA GLN A 604 -26.73 -6.38 11.73
C GLN A 604 -27.21 -7.83 11.83
N ALA A 605 -26.96 -8.45 12.98
CA ALA A 605 -27.35 -9.84 13.26
C ALA A 605 -28.86 -10.10 13.14
N ASP A 606 -29.70 -9.11 13.49
CA ASP A 606 -31.16 -9.20 13.45
C ASP A 606 -31.76 -8.75 12.10
N GLY A 607 -30.93 -8.44 11.11
CA GLY A 607 -31.34 -8.02 9.77
C GLY A 607 -31.79 -6.56 9.66
N LYS A 608 -31.74 -5.75 10.72
CA LYS A 608 -32.02 -4.31 10.63
C LYS A 608 -30.86 -3.55 9.99
N LYS A 609 -31.17 -2.41 9.35
CA LYS A 609 -30.15 -1.46 8.86
C LYS A 609 -29.64 -0.59 10.02
N PHE A 610 -28.33 -0.40 10.10
CA PHE A 610 -27.71 0.58 11.01
C PHE A 610 -27.83 2.01 10.47
N HIS A 611 -27.84 2.99 11.38
CA HIS A 611 -27.61 4.40 11.04
C HIS A 611 -26.12 4.66 10.86
N ALA A 612 -25.76 5.32 9.77
CA ALA A 612 -24.41 5.84 9.59
C ALA A 612 -24.13 6.98 10.60
N ALA A 613 -22.98 6.91 11.27
CA ALA A 613 -22.60 7.83 12.34
C ALA A 613 -21.55 8.87 11.92
N ILE A 614 -21.14 8.85 10.65
CA ILE A 614 -20.18 9.78 10.04
C ILE A 614 -20.91 10.93 9.34
N SER A 615 -20.30 12.12 9.25
CA SER A 615 -20.93 13.31 8.65
C SER A 615 -20.82 13.34 7.12
N VAL A 616 -19.66 12.93 6.60
CA VAL A 616 -19.40 12.75 5.17
C VAL A 616 -19.59 11.28 4.84
N PHE A 617 -20.23 10.96 3.72
CA PHE A 617 -20.52 9.59 3.30
C PHE A 617 -19.29 8.89 2.68
N GLN A 618 -18.20 8.87 3.44
CA GLN A 618 -16.91 8.30 3.07
C GLN A 618 -16.25 7.73 4.33
N ALA A 619 -16.03 6.43 4.34
CA ALA A 619 -15.28 5.74 5.38
C ALA A 619 -13.77 5.73 5.05
N ARG A 620 -12.95 5.41 6.04
CA ARG A 620 -11.52 5.17 5.90
C ARG A 620 -11.19 3.80 6.48
N LEU A 621 -10.13 3.14 6.02
CA LEU A 621 -9.81 1.79 6.49
C LEU A 621 -9.53 1.73 8.01
N PHE A 622 -8.98 2.81 8.60
CA PHE A 622 -8.79 2.89 10.05
C PHE A 622 -10.07 3.22 10.86
N ASP A 623 -11.23 3.34 10.20
CA ASP A 623 -12.56 3.38 10.86
C ASP A 623 -13.11 1.97 11.16
N ILE A 624 -12.49 0.91 10.59
CA ILE A 624 -12.97 -0.47 10.75
C ILE A 624 -12.81 -0.97 12.19
N GLY A 625 -11.63 -0.79 12.81
CA GLY A 625 -11.38 -1.18 14.21
C GLY A 625 -12.40 -0.57 15.19
N PRO A 626 -12.60 0.77 15.20
CA PRO A 626 -13.63 1.43 15.99
C PRO A 626 -15.05 0.90 15.73
N THR A 627 -15.38 0.61 14.47
CA THR A 627 -16.67 0.03 14.11
C THR A 627 -16.86 -1.38 14.66
N LEU A 628 -15.83 -2.22 14.64
CA LEU A 628 -15.87 -3.55 15.25
C LEU A 628 -16.09 -3.48 16.76
N PHE A 629 -15.45 -2.54 17.45
CA PHE A 629 -15.70 -2.32 18.87
C PHE A 629 -17.16 -1.92 19.14
N GLU A 630 -17.71 -0.99 18.35
CA GLU A 630 -19.11 -0.58 18.44
C GLU A 630 -20.07 -1.76 18.22
N LEU A 631 -19.84 -2.58 17.19
CA LEU A 631 -20.62 -3.80 16.92
C LEU A 631 -20.55 -4.83 18.04
N MET A 632 -19.43 -4.86 18.76
CA MET A 632 -19.26 -5.70 19.94
C MET A 632 -19.84 -5.09 21.22
N GLY A 633 -20.36 -3.86 21.18
CA GLY A 633 -20.87 -3.13 22.35
C GLY A 633 -19.77 -2.68 23.30
N ILE A 634 -18.56 -2.43 22.78
CA ILE A 634 -17.39 -1.97 23.53
C ILE A 634 -17.28 -0.46 23.36
N ASN A 635 -17.65 0.27 24.41
CA ASN A 635 -17.53 1.72 24.42
C ASN A 635 -16.06 2.15 24.57
N GLN A 636 -15.54 2.86 23.58
CA GLN A 636 -14.25 3.54 23.65
C GLN A 636 -14.43 4.99 24.13
N HIS A 637 -14.84 5.18 25.38
CA HIS A 637 -15.11 6.53 25.92
C HIS A 637 -13.86 7.40 26.09
N GLU A 638 -12.68 6.78 26.23
CA GLU A 638 -11.40 7.49 26.33
C GLU A 638 -10.36 6.81 25.43
N ARG A 639 -9.75 7.59 24.55
CA ARG A 639 -8.69 7.10 23.68
C ARG A 639 -7.40 6.92 24.49
N LYS A 640 -6.85 5.70 24.48
CA LYS A 640 -5.62 5.38 25.22
C LYS A 640 -4.35 5.93 24.55
N VAL A 641 -4.39 6.12 23.23
CA VAL A 641 -3.28 6.61 22.42
C VAL A 641 -3.66 7.98 21.84
N PRO A 642 -2.98 9.07 22.21
CA PRO A 642 -3.22 10.38 21.62
C PRO A 642 -2.97 10.34 20.11
N VAL A 643 -3.78 11.09 19.35
CA VAL A 643 -3.54 11.32 17.92
C VAL A 643 -3.40 12.82 17.72
N GLU A 644 -2.32 13.22 17.06
CA GLU A 644 -1.97 14.64 16.89
C GLU A 644 -2.98 15.38 16.00
N ASN A 645 -3.57 14.68 15.02
CA ASN A 645 -4.59 15.22 14.14
C ASN A 645 -5.86 14.35 14.18
N GLU A 646 -6.95 14.93 14.69
CA GLU A 646 -8.26 14.27 14.82
C GLU A 646 -8.86 13.82 13.48
N ASP A 647 -8.42 14.38 12.35
CA ASP A 647 -8.81 13.93 11.01
C ASP A 647 -8.18 12.58 10.61
N PHE A 648 -7.14 12.15 11.34
CA PHE A 648 -6.53 10.83 11.21
C PHE A 648 -6.90 9.88 12.35
N SER A 649 -7.87 10.29 13.17
CA SER A 649 -8.55 9.40 14.10
C SER A 649 -9.57 8.53 13.39
N GLY A 650 -9.51 7.22 13.63
CA GLY A 650 -10.62 6.33 13.35
C GLY A 650 -11.86 6.69 14.18
N ARG A 651 -13.04 6.49 13.59
CA ARG A 651 -14.35 6.74 14.20
C ARG A 651 -15.29 5.61 13.80
N PRO A 652 -16.20 5.17 14.68
CA PRO A 652 -17.15 4.13 14.32
C PRO A 652 -18.08 4.62 13.20
N LEU A 653 -18.30 3.77 12.20
CA LEU A 653 -19.18 4.06 11.06
C LEU A 653 -20.66 4.06 11.44
N ILE A 654 -21.00 3.50 12.59
CA ILE A 654 -22.36 3.30 13.10
C ILE A 654 -22.45 3.66 14.59
N LYS A 655 -23.66 3.72 15.14
CA LYS A 655 -23.92 3.75 16.58
C LYS A 655 -24.86 2.61 16.98
N PHE A 656 -24.44 1.80 17.93
CA PHE A 656 -25.22 0.68 18.43
C PHE A 656 -26.38 1.18 19.31
N GLY A 657 -27.58 0.66 19.09
CA GLY A 657 -28.78 0.99 19.89
C GLY A 657 -29.66 2.13 19.36
N GLN A 658 -29.30 2.77 18.24
CA GLN A 658 -30.24 3.55 17.43
C GLN A 658 -30.75 2.64 16.30
N SER A 659 -31.93 2.05 16.44
CA SER A 659 -32.61 1.36 15.32
C SER A 659 -33.54 2.32 14.59
N CYS A 660 -33.73 2.18 13.27
CA CYS A 660 -34.79 2.86 12.54
C CYS A 660 -36.15 2.58 13.19
N HIS A 661 -36.90 3.66 13.47
CA HIS A 661 -38.33 3.59 13.80
C HIS A 661 -39.16 3.80 12.54
#